data_AF-A0A1C7M4B2-F1
#
_entry.id   AF-A0A1C7M4B2-F1
#
_cell.length_a   1.000
_cell.length_b   1.000
_cell.length_c   1.000
_cell.angle_alpha   90.00
_cell.angle_beta   90.00
_cell.angle_gamma   90.00
#
_symmetry.space_group_name_H-M   'P 1'
#
loop_
_entity.id
_entity.type
_entity.pdbx_description
1 polymer ?
#
loop_
_entity_poly.entity_id
_entity_poly.type
_entity_poly.pdbx_seq_one_letter_code
_entity_poly.pdbx_strand_id
1 'polypeptide(L)'
;MPSREISTKGRKNDTTSKQSYKYANADEIRRSLRLKEQNEGGLIDALTALRNQLTVKYGDLSIPANDERLLLIKSWLDLSPGAQDIFSIWEEASSRQMSLLAVIVATLSSTLTLLSSHYTYHAYAQPIMRTLLTAQWAHRLNSYLAGTHTELLLVTLKLFNSMSEFAGGRERKSVLEVFAWETKSLPKLLHMRRKTKGDDTIEILSRPDIRTLYILFVLSFVQSSTPSIVKATFLEQRRDAFTAIFKGLSQDSYSVVRKVLEVCWTGIWSDPKLKRTLKIAIFNEVTLSQLLRLYDRMSSEGDDPESVPADVVHHFLLALCSHPGVGLCFKDRGWYPREIELDQRVAPDGDDPFTENPRSRGGRIYNKALANVVKGLKVNEDPRQQELALKILAACPELIAGYWSAAALALEPRLSSKWIANIAFFGSVISMPVPMESFYLPEGSSVSLYQPVPPPLSTIIDNILPSMNIKIHLSRGLQSPSPLVQHCTALALVKSLLKYEAVMRAFDQVEKALEEDEDGQWSKRRREVVREVRKRVPDFQVIVGFSQKLNELAHSTLGGAAAPNVPVQAANPGRTALLLESAHRLLWLYHLLLPSVVAEARFDAGKLLQGLDDISSPTDIAKTTAGLDALRQLHVLRLLKDSEQFTWSGKTASKHSNLHILLKAYVDTDVPPIRAAITSLLCQVLPNGVLFQHDASEILLWLDSLPTTRRASGAEAPDGTILTDESDSVISFLDDCAQRCIKTPYRYLEELQALWSLPSDDSLGQVHTMVERPDTYPSPLLVTVLEQLSAKLKGKLVSPSDALAIVTFVRKLAFRLAGKATSLDLLNGLVEKLDAVVQPENLYPSNPIVTSAISREVALLVLDLHHLRSPSGAVVESISPAVQEFLIQIEQLPARKQIQSFAR
;
A
#
# COMPACT_ATOMS: atom_id res chain seq x y z
N MET A 1 -1.80 -75.26 -0.61
CA MET A 1 -2.53 -75.99 0.45
C MET A 1 -2.62 -75.12 1.69
N PRO A 2 -3.75 -75.08 2.42
CA PRO A 2 -5.14 -74.88 1.97
C PRO A 2 -5.72 -73.59 2.61
N SER A 3 -6.56 -72.81 1.93
CA SER A 3 -8.02 -72.97 1.79
C SER A 3 -8.76 -73.05 3.13
N ARG A 4 -9.51 -71.99 3.49
CA ARG A 4 -10.66 -72.06 4.41
C ARG A 4 -11.80 -71.19 3.92
N GLU A 5 -12.61 -71.85 3.09
CA GLU A 5 -14.07 -71.88 3.06
C GLU A 5 -14.88 -70.63 3.41
N ILE A 6 -15.47 -70.13 2.33
CA ILE A 6 -16.74 -69.42 2.24
C ILE A 6 -17.83 -70.18 3.00
N SER A 7 -18.44 -69.54 4.00
CA SER A 7 -19.78 -69.90 4.48
C SER A 7 -20.74 -68.75 4.18
N THR A 8 -21.38 -68.85 3.03
CA THR A 8 -22.62 -68.14 2.71
C THR A 8 -23.79 -68.86 3.38
N LYS A 9 -24.47 -68.20 4.32
CA LYS A 9 -25.95 -68.19 4.48
C LYS A 9 -26.35 -67.46 5.76
N GLY A 10 -26.49 -66.15 5.65
CA GLY A 10 -27.40 -65.37 6.49
C GLY A 10 -28.37 -64.67 5.54
N ARG A 11 -29.60 -65.20 5.43
CA ARG A 11 -30.70 -64.63 4.65
C ARG A 11 -30.77 -63.12 4.91
N LYS A 12 -30.55 -62.31 3.87
CA LYS A 12 -31.13 -60.96 3.80
C LYS A 12 -32.63 -61.15 3.94
N ASN A 13 -33.18 -60.79 5.10
CA ASN A 13 -34.58 -60.48 5.19
C ASN A 13 -34.77 -59.18 4.39
N ASP A 14 -35.20 -59.34 3.15
CA ASP A 14 -35.84 -58.27 2.37
C ASP A 14 -36.96 -57.71 3.24
N THR A 15 -36.68 -56.59 3.90
CA THR A 15 -37.70 -55.76 4.53
C THR A 15 -38.36 -55.00 3.39
N THR A 16 -39.44 -55.62 2.91
CA THR A 16 -40.47 -55.05 2.06
C THR A 16 -40.67 -53.55 2.33
N SER A 17 -40.54 -52.76 1.28
CA SER A 17 -40.91 -51.35 1.22
C SER A 17 -42.39 -51.20 1.59
N LYS A 18 -42.70 -50.86 2.86
CA LYS A 18 -44.04 -50.45 3.28
C LYS A 18 -44.46 -49.24 2.43
N GLN A 19 -45.48 -49.41 1.58
CA GLN A 19 -46.10 -48.31 0.84
C GLN A 19 -46.56 -47.22 1.81
N SER A 20 -46.16 -45.97 1.56
CA SER A 20 -46.58 -44.80 2.34
C SER A 20 -48.07 -44.54 2.12
N TYR A 21 -48.91 -44.92 3.09
CA TYR A 21 -50.33 -44.59 3.12
C TYR A 21 -50.55 -43.06 3.08
N LYS A 22 -51.47 -42.57 2.23
CA LYS A 22 -51.82 -41.15 2.05
C LYS A 22 -53.31 -40.97 2.41
N TYR A 23 -53.61 -40.02 3.30
CA TYR A 23 -54.98 -39.69 3.69
C TYR A 23 -55.68 -38.89 2.60
N ALA A 24 -56.92 -39.26 2.28
CA ALA A 24 -57.74 -38.59 1.27
C ALA A 24 -58.62 -37.47 1.85
N ASN A 25 -59.03 -37.58 3.12
CA ASN A 25 -59.91 -36.60 3.77
C ASN A 25 -59.72 -36.53 5.30
N ALA A 26 -60.29 -35.50 5.92
CA ALA A 26 -60.23 -35.25 7.35
C ALA A 26 -60.83 -36.37 8.23
N ASP A 27 -61.92 -37.01 7.77
CA ASP A 27 -62.57 -38.10 8.51
C ASP A 27 -61.71 -39.36 8.59
N GLU A 28 -60.89 -39.61 7.57
CA GLU A 28 -59.92 -40.70 7.56
C GLU A 28 -58.80 -40.47 8.57
N ILE A 29 -58.31 -39.22 8.69
CA ILE A 29 -57.33 -38.82 9.71
C ILE A 29 -57.92 -39.00 11.11
N ARG A 30 -59.13 -38.48 11.36
CA ARG A 30 -59.77 -38.56 12.68
C ARG A 30 -60.05 -40.01 13.09
N ARG A 31 -60.53 -40.84 12.16
CA ARG A 31 -60.77 -42.28 12.41
C ARG A 31 -59.47 -43.03 12.67
N SER A 32 -58.40 -42.78 11.92
CA SER A 32 -57.13 -43.49 12.10
C SER A 32 -56.44 -43.16 13.42
N LEU A 33 -56.60 -41.92 13.91
CA LEU A 33 -56.08 -41.47 15.19
C LEU A 33 -56.89 -42.03 16.38
N ARG A 34 -58.22 -42.16 16.25
CA ARG A 34 -59.11 -42.68 17.32
C ARG A 34 -59.21 -44.20 17.40
N LEU A 35 -59.32 -44.88 16.25
CA LEU A 35 -59.48 -46.36 16.20
C LEU A 35 -58.24 -47.11 16.70
N LYS A 36 -57.09 -46.43 16.76
CA LYS A 36 -55.81 -47.02 17.14
C LYS A 36 -55.35 -46.62 18.55
N GLU A 37 -56.18 -45.92 19.33
CA GLU A 37 -55.89 -45.49 20.72
C GLU A 37 -55.36 -46.63 21.61
N GLN A 38 -55.73 -47.89 21.34
CA GLN A 38 -55.31 -49.06 22.13
C GLN A 38 -54.04 -49.77 21.62
N ASN A 39 -53.43 -49.34 20.50
CA ASN A 39 -52.24 -49.98 19.92
C ASN A 39 -51.17 -48.95 19.52
N GLU A 40 -50.08 -48.89 20.30
CA GLU A 40 -48.93 -47.99 20.10
C GLU A 40 -48.36 -48.08 18.67
N GLY A 41 -48.13 -49.29 18.14
CA GLY A 41 -47.59 -49.47 16.78
C GLY A 41 -48.53 -48.94 15.71
N GLY A 42 -49.84 -49.06 15.94
CA GLY A 42 -50.87 -48.51 15.07
C GLY A 42 -50.87 -46.98 15.02
N LEU A 43 -50.73 -46.32 16.18
CA LEU A 43 -50.64 -44.87 16.30
C LEU A 43 -49.36 -44.33 15.65
N ILE A 44 -48.22 -45.00 15.86
CA ILE A 44 -46.95 -44.64 15.22
C ILE A 44 -47.09 -44.66 13.70
N ASP A 45 -47.66 -45.73 13.13
CA ASP A 45 -47.86 -45.83 11.67
C ASP A 45 -48.83 -44.75 11.16
N ALA A 46 -49.92 -44.48 11.88
CA ALA A 46 -50.92 -43.46 11.48
C ALA A 46 -50.36 -42.04 11.52
N LEU A 47 -49.67 -41.66 12.60
CA LEU A 47 -49.02 -40.36 12.75
C LEU A 47 -47.83 -40.21 11.80
N THR A 48 -47.09 -41.29 11.52
CA THR A 48 -45.99 -41.28 10.55
C THR A 48 -46.48 -40.97 9.14
N ALA A 49 -47.59 -41.61 8.72
CA ALA A 49 -48.23 -41.33 7.45
C ALA A 49 -48.69 -39.85 7.37
N LEU A 50 -49.34 -39.35 8.44
CA LEU A 50 -49.83 -37.98 8.50
C LEU A 50 -48.67 -36.98 8.43
N ARG A 51 -47.65 -37.14 9.28
CA ARG A 51 -46.42 -36.35 9.26
C ARG A 51 -45.78 -36.32 7.88
N ASN A 52 -45.59 -37.48 7.24
CA ASN A 52 -44.95 -37.57 5.92
C ASN A 52 -45.75 -36.79 4.85
N GLN A 53 -47.09 -36.83 4.92
CA GLN A 53 -47.96 -36.09 4.01
C GLN A 53 -47.94 -34.58 4.25
N LEU A 54 -47.80 -34.15 5.51
CA LEU A 54 -47.74 -32.73 5.89
C LEU A 54 -46.34 -32.11 5.80
N THR A 55 -45.29 -32.91 5.64
CA THR A 55 -43.91 -32.42 5.61
C THR A 55 -43.68 -31.53 4.39
N VAL A 56 -43.22 -30.30 4.64
CA VAL A 56 -42.71 -29.40 3.59
C VAL A 56 -41.31 -29.86 3.20
N LYS A 57 -41.08 -30.14 1.91
CA LYS A 57 -39.78 -30.59 1.41
C LYS A 57 -38.92 -29.40 1.02
N TYR A 58 -37.60 -29.55 1.09
CA TYR A 58 -36.65 -28.47 0.80
C TYR A 58 -36.78 -27.88 -0.63
N GLY A 59 -37.22 -28.68 -1.61
CA GLY A 59 -37.46 -28.21 -2.98
C GLY A 59 -38.78 -27.44 -3.17
N ASP A 60 -39.64 -27.35 -2.15
CA ASP A 60 -40.91 -26.65 -2.20
C ASP A 60 -40.68 -25.13 -2.00
N LEU A 61 -40.03 -24.46 -2.97
CA LEU A 61 -39.61 -23.05 -2.86
C LEU A 61 -40.77 -22.07 -2.61
N SER A 62 -41.99 -22.43 -3.03
CA SER A 62 -43.21 -21.70 -2.70
C SER A 62 -44.40 -22.67 -2.66
N ILE A 63 -45.03 -22.80 -1.50
CA ILE A 63 -46.25 -23.60 -1.34
C ILE A 63 -47.40 -22.74 -1.89
N PRO A 64 -48.18 -23.18 -2.89
CA PRO A 64 -49.30 -22.39 -3.39
C PRO A 64 -50.46 -22.36 -2.38
N ALA A 65 -51.27 -21.29 -2.37
CA ALA A 65 -52.33 -21.13 -1.37
C ALA A 65 -53.41 -22.22 -1.41
N ASN A 66 -53.54 -22.91 -2.56
CA ASN A 66 -54.45 -24.04 -2.83
C ASN A 66 -53.76 -25.42 -2.78
N ASP A 67 -52.58 -25.53 -2.17
CA ASP A 67 -51.88 -26.82 -2.01
C ASP A 67 -52.80 -27.86 -1.34
N GLU A 68 -52.86 -29.08 -1.89
CA GLU A 68 -53.71 -30.17 -1.37
C GLU A 68 -53.46 -30.43 0.12
N ARG A 69 -52.21 -30.29 0.58
CA ARG A 69 -51.84 -30.49 1.99
C ARG A 69 -52.44 -29.39 2.87
N LEU A 70 -52.50 -28.15 2.39
CA LEU A 70 -53.11 -27.01 3.08
C LEU A 70 -54.64 -27.14 3.18
N LEU A 71 -55.28 -27.62 2.13
CA LEU A 71 -56.72 -27.90 2.14
C LEU A 71 -57.05 -29.07 3.08
N LEU A 72 -56.24 -30.12 3.06
CA LEU A 72 -56.40 -31.28 3.94
C LEU A 72 -56.23 -30.88 5.41
N ILE A 73 -55.14 -30.22 5.78
CA ILE A 73 -54.89 -29.80 7.16
C ILE A 73 -55.96 -28.82 7.65
N LYS A 74 -56.46 -27.92 6.78
CA LYS A 74 -57.59 -27.05 7.09
C LYS A 74 -58.84 -27.86 7.41
N SER A 75 -59.23 -28.78 6.53
CA SER A 75 -60.42 -29.62 6.73
C SER A 75 -60.34 -30.47 8.00
N TRP A 76 -59.13 -30.95 8.35
CA TRP A 76 -58.89 -31.69 9.59
C TRP A 76 -58.99 -30.80 10.83
N LEU A 77 -58.41 -29.60 10.80
CA LEU A 77 -58.46 -28.65 11.91
C LEU A 77 -59.84 -27.99 12.07
N ASP A 78 -60.66 -27.94 11.02
CA ASP A 78 -62.08 -27.58 11.11
C ASP A 78 -62.85 -28.63 11.96
N LEU A 79 -62.50 -29.92 11.85
CA LEU A 79 -63.09 -31.01 12.66
C LEU A 79 -62.47 -31.17 14.05
N SER A 80 -61.19 -30.82 14.20
CA SER A 80 -60.40 -30.94 15.44
C SER A 80 -59.65 -29.63 15.72
N PRO A 81 -60.35 -28.57 16.19
CA PRO A 81 -59.75 -27.25 16.36
C PRO A 81 -58.55 -27.27 17.30
N GLY A 82 -57.41 -26.76 16.84
CA GLY A 82 -56.18 -26.76 17.63
C GLY A 82 -55.52 -28.13 17.79
N ALA A 83 -55.86 -29.09 16.92
CA ALA A 83 -55.31 -30.45 16.91
C ALA A 83 -55.49 -31.20 18.24
N GLN A 84 -56.66 -31.04 18.89
CA GLN A 84 -56.95 -31.66 20.19
C GLN A 84 -56.74 -33.17 20.18
N ASP A 85 -57.11 -33.86 19.09
CA ASP A 85 -56.90 -35.31 19.01
C ASP A 85 -55.40 -35.69 19.16
N ILE A 86 -54.45 -34.87 18.67
CA ILE A 86 -53.00 -35.10 18.86
C ILE A 86 -52.58 -34.83 20.31
N PHE A 87 -53.10 -33.76 20.92
CA PHE A 87 -52.77 -33.43 22.31
C PHE A 87 -53.33 -34.46 23.30
N SER A 88 -54.53 -35.02 23.06
CA SER A 88 -55.08 -36.13 23.85
C SER A 88 -54.18 -37.37 23.78
N ILE A 89 -53.75 -37.76 22.57
CA ILE A 89 -52.80 -38.88 22.40
C ILE A 89 -51.48 -38.58 23.14
N TRP A 90 -50.98 -37.35 23.07
CA TRP A 90 -49.76 -36.97 23.78
C TRP A 90 -49.97 -36.99 25.30
N GLU A 91 -51.13 -36.59 25.80
CA GLU A 91 -51.46 -36.56 27.23
C GLU A 91 -51.42 -37.98 27.83
N GLU A 92 -51.98 -38.95 27.11
CA GLU A 92 -52.03 -40.37 27.46
C GLU A 92 -50.69 -41.10 27.25
N ALA A 93 -49.81 -40.59 26.38
CA ALA A 93 -48.52 -41.22 26.08
C ALA A 93 -47.58 -41.27 27.30
N SER A 94 -47.03 -42.46 27.57
CA SER A 94 -46.08 -42.68 28.66
C SER A 94 -44.72 -42.07 28.37
N SER A 95 -44.01 -41.61 29.40
CA SER A 95 -42.62 -41.13 29.33
C SER A 95 -41.59 -42.20 28.94
N ARG A 96 -42.01 -43.44 28.63
CA ARG A 96 -41.16 -44.50 28.06
C ARG A 96 -41.36 -44.70 26.55
N GLN A 97 -42.47 -44.21 25.99
CA GLN A 97 -42.85 -44.41 24.59
C GLN A 97 -42.15 -43.38 23.67
N MET A 98 -40.80 -43.38 23.68
CA MET A 98 -39.99 -42.37 22.99
C MET A 98 -40.28 -42.26 21.50
N SER A 99 -40.54 -43.37 20.82
CA SER A 99 -40.86 -43.40 19.39
C SER A 99 -42.21 -42.77 19.10
N LEU A 100 -43.25 -43.07 19.89
CA LEU A 100 -44.56 -42.44 19.78
C LEU A 100 -44.46 -40.93 20.02
N LEU A 101 -43.81 -40.53 21.11
CA LEU A 101 -43.56 -39.12 21.42
C LEU A 101 -42.82 -38.40 20.29
N ALA A 102 -41.84 -39.04 19.66
CA ALA A 102 -41.10 -38.46 18.55
C ALA A 102 -42.00 -38.19 17.34
N VAL A 103 -42.87 -39.13 16.96
CA VAL A 103 -43.77 -38.92 15.82
C VAL A 103 -44.86 -37.89 16.13
N ILE A 104 -45.40 -37.85 17.36
CA ILE A 104 -46.35 -36.80 17.81
C ILE A 104 -45.73 -35.41 17.61
N VAL A 105 -44.55 -35.18 18.20
CA VAL A 105 -43.84 -33.90 18.13
C VAL A 105 -43.48 -33.54 16.69
N ALA A 106 -43.04 -34.52 15.88
CA ALA A 106 -42.74 -34.31 14.47
C ALA A 106 -43.98 -33.93 13.64
N THR A 107 -45.14 -34.49 13.97
CA THR A 107 -46.43 -34.18 13.31
C THR A 107 -46.83 -32.74 13.62
N LEU A 108 -46.75 -32.31 14.89
CA LEU A 108 -47.02 -30.93 15.28
C LEU A 108 -46.05 -29.94 14.60
N SER A 109 -44.77 -30.28 14.49
CA SER A 109 -43.78 -29.44 13.80
C SER A 109 -44.09 -29.28 12.31
N SER A 110 -44.45 -30.38 11.64
CA SER A 110 -44.83 -30.36 10.21
C SER A 110 -46.11 -29.56 9.99
N THR A 111 -47.08 -29.71 10.90
CA THR A 111 -48.36 -28.98 10.92
C THR A 111 -48.12 -27.48 11.01
N LEU A 112 -47.35 -27.02 12.01
CA LEU A 112 -47.04 -25.59 12.17
C LEU A 112 -46.26 -25.02 10.99
N THR A 113 -45.27 -25.76 10.48
CA THR A 113 -44.45 -25.33 9.33
C THR A 113 -45.32 -25.11 8.09
N LEU A 114 -46.21 -26.06 7.79
CA LEU A 114 -47.12 -25.98 6.64
C LEU A 114 -48.11 -24.82 6.80
N LEU A 115 -48.76 -24.69 7.97
CA LEU A 115 -49.72 -23.61 8.23
C LEU A 115 -49.08 -22.21 8.25
N SER A 116 -47.79 -22.11 8.53
CA SER A 116 -47.08 -20.82 8.51
C SER A 116 -46.88 -20.26 7.10
N SER A 117 -47.05 -21.07 6.05
CA SER A 117 -46.76 -20.70 4.66
C SER A 117 -47.61 -19.54 4.13
N HIS A 118 -48.88 -19.43 4.55
CA HIS A 118 -49.76 -18.30 4.19
C HIS A 118 -50.51 -17.76 5.40
N TYR A 119 -50.69 -16.44 5.41
CA TYR A 119 -51.41 -15.73 6.46
C TYR A 119 -52.82 -16.27 6.73
N THR A 120 -53.54 -16.72 5.69
CA THR A 120 -54.90 -17.26 5.80
C THR A 120 -55.01 -18.48 6.71
N TYR A 121 -53.93 -19.26 6.83
CA TYR A 121 -53.90 -20.47 7.65
C TYR A 121 -53.35 -20.23 9.07
N HIS A 122 -52.86 -19.02 9.38
CA HIS A 122 -52.32 -18.70 10.70
C HIS A 122 -53.37 -18.85 11.80
N ALA A 123 -54.64 -18.55 11.53
CA ALA A 123 -55.74 -18.71 12.48
C ALA A 123 -55.90 -20.16 12.99
N TYR A 124 -55.58 -21.15 12.15
CA TYR A 124 -55.63 -22.57 12.52
C TYR A 124 -54.43 -23.02 13.35
N ALA A 125 -53.26 -22.41 13.14
CA ALA A 125 -52.04 -22.70 13.90
C ALA A 125 -52.02 -22.00 15.28
N GLN A 126 -52.69 -20.86 15.41
CA GLN A 126 -52.71 -20.06 16.65
C GLN A 126 -53.17 -20.85 17.89
N PRO A 127 -54.27 -21.63 17.86
CA PRO A 127 -54.65 -22.49 18.99
C PRO A 127 -53.59 -23.54 19.34
N ILE A 128 -52.96 -24.17 18.32
CA ILE A 128 -51.88 -25.15 18.54
C ILE A 128 -50.70 -24.49 19.24
N MET A 129 -50.29 -23.31 18.77
CA MET A 129 -49.20 -22.54 19.36
C MET A 129 -49.48 -22.17 20.82
N ARG A 130 -50.69 -21.66 21.12
CA ARG A 130 -51.10 -21.32 22.50
C ARG A 130 -51.02 -22.52 23.42
N THR A 131 -51.51 -23.68 22.97
CA THR A 131 -51.42 -24.93 23.73
C THR A 131 -49.96 -25.31 24.00
N LEU A 132 -49.08 -25.29 22.99
CA LEU A 132 -47.66 -25.61 23.13
C LEU A 132 -46.91 -24.66 24.10
N LEU A 133 -47.33 -23.40 24.18
CA LEU A 133 -46.75 -22.40 25.08
C LEU A 133 -47.24 -22.50 26.53
N THR A 134 -48.27 -23.31 26.83
CA THR A 134 -48.68 -23.55 28.21
C THR A 134 -47.62 -24.32 29.00
N ALA A 135 -47.57 -24.10 30.32
CA ALA A 135 -46.56 -24.69 31.20
C ALA A 135 -46.47 -26.23 31.10
N GLN A 136 -47.60 -26.93 30.93
CA GLN A 136 -47.65 -28.40 30.80
C GLN A 136 -46.86 -28.89 29.59
N TRP A 137 -47.17 -28.39 28.39
CA TRP A 137 -46.56 -28.85 27.14
C TRP A 137 -45.13 -28.33 26.99
N ALA A 138 -44.90 -27.09 27.39
CA ALA A 138 -43.57 -26.51 27.51
C ALA A 138 -42.63 -27.35 28.36
N HIS A 139 -43.06 -27.75 29.56
CA HIS A 139 -42.25 -28.54 30.47
C HIS A 139 -41.89 -29.91 29.86
N ARG A 140 -42.87 -30.58 29.23
CA ARG A 140 -42.64 -31.83 28.48
C ARG A 140 -41.59 -31.66 27.39
N LEU A 141 -41.72 -30.65 26.53
CA LEU A 141 -40.74 -30.38 25.46
C LEU A 141 -39.33 -30.10 26.00
N ASN A 142 -39.23 -29.28 27.04
CA ASN A 142 -37.94 -29.00 27.68
C ASN A 142 -37.32 -30.27 28.29
N SER A 143 -38.14 -31.15 28.91
CA SER A 143 -37.66 -32.42 29.46
C SER A 143 -37.08 -33.35 28.37
N TYR A 144 -37.62 -33.31 27.16
CA TYR A 144 -37.14 -34.15 26.06
C TYR A 144 -35.74 -33.74 25.60
N LEU A 145 -35.41 -32.45 25.66
CA LEU A 145 -34.06 -31.93 25.40
C LEU A 145 -33.02 -32.35 26.45
N ALA A 146 -33.46 -32.81 27.63
CA ALA A 146 -32.60 -33.41 28.64
C ALA A 146 -32.38 -34.92 28.44
N GLY A 147 -33.13 -35.56 27.54
CA GLY A 147 -33.07 -36.99 27.29
C GLY A 147 -31.87 -37.47 26.45
N THR A 148 -31.81 -38.77 26.22
CA THR A 148 -30.77 -39.43 25.41
C THR A 148 -31.28 -39.93 24.05
N HIS A 149 -32.58 -39.92 23.80
CA HIS A 149 -33.20 -40.44 22.59
C HIS A 149 -33.03 -39.45 21.40
N THR A 150 -32.11 -39.78 20.49
CA THR A 150 -31.68 -38.89 19.38
C THR A 150 -32.82 -38.41 18.48
N GLU A 151 -33.75 -39.29 18.09
CA GLU A 151 -34.86 -38.90 17.22
C GLU A 151 -35.80 -37.92 17.91
N LEU A 152 -36.12 -38.17 19.19
CA LEU A 152 -36.99 -37.31 19.99
C LEU A 152 -36.34 -35.93 20.21
N LEU A 153 -35.03 -35.89 20.48
CA LEU A 153 -34.26 -34.64 20.55
C LEU A 153 -34.36 -33.83 19.24
N LEU A 154 -34.14 -34.51 18.11
CA LEU A 154 -34.14 -33.89 16.79
C LEU A 154 -35.51 -33.28 16.44
N VAL A 155 -36.60 -34.03 16.65
CA VAL A 155 -37.95 -33.53 16.33
C VAL A 155 -38.44 -32.48 17.34
N THR A 156 -37.99 -32.54 18.59
CA THR A 156 -38.25 -31.49 19.60
C THR A 156 -37.61 -30.17 19.19
N LEU A 157 -36.35 -30.19 18.73
CA LEU A 157 -35.71 -28.99 18.19
C LEU A 157 -36.38 -28.49 16.90
N LYS A 158 -36.84 -29.39 16.02
CA LYS A 158 -37.64 -29.00 14.84
C LYS A 158 -38.92 -28.28 15.26
N LEU A 159 -39.62 -28.78 16.28
CA LEU A 159 -40.82 -28.14 16.79
C LEU A 159 -40.50 -26.74 17.35
N PHE A 160 -39.48 -26.60 18.20
CA PHE A 160 -39.07 -25.28 18.71
C PHE A 160 -38.67 -24.29 17.61
N ASN A 161 -37.96 -24.75 16.57
CA ASN A 161 -37.68 -23.92 15.38
C ASN A 161 -38.98 -23.50 14.69
N SER A 162 -39.90 -24.43 14.42
CA SER A 162 -41.19 -24.12 13.78
C SER A 162 -42.05 -23.17 14.63
N MET A 163 -41.99 -23.27 15.96
CA MET A 163 -42.66 -22.34 16.87
C MET A 163 -42.03 -20.94 16.80
N SER A 164 -40.70 -20.87 16.76
CA SER A 164 -39.96 -19.60 16.68
C SER A 164 -40.09 -18.90 15.33
N GLU A 165 -40.24 -19.65 14.24
CA GLU A 165 -40.38 -19.10 12.87
C GLU A 165 -41.84 -18.82 12.48
N PHE A 166 -42.80 -19.35 13.23
CA PHE A 166 -44.22 -19.21 12.93
C PHE A 166 -44.65 -17.74 12.76
N ALA A 167 -45.42 -17.50 11.70
CA ALA A 167 -45.97 -16.19 11.34
C ALA A 167 -44.90 -15.08 11.28
N GLY A 168 -43.70 -15.42 10.77
CA GLY A 168 -42.58 -14.48 10.66
C GLY A 168 -41.92 -14.16 12.00
N GLY A 169 -42.09 -15.01 13.01
CA GLY A 169 -41.49 -14.84 14.33
C GLY A 169 -42.33 -14.06 15.34
N ARG A 170 -43.64 -13.95 15.12
CA ARG A 170 -44.56 -13.24 16.02
C ARG A 170 -44.50 -13.73 17.47
N GLU A 171 -44.26 -15.02 17.65
CA GLU A 171 -44.31 -15.70 18.95
C GLU A 171 -42.91 -15.89 19.59
N ARG A 172 -41.84 -15.36 18.97
CA ARG A 172 -40.45 -15.51 19.46
C ARG A 172 -40.29 -15.08 20.91
N LYS A 173 -40.97 -14.02 21.36
CA LYS A 173 -40.91 -13.59 22.76
C LYS A 173 -41.43 -14.67 23.72
N SER A 174 -42.60 -15.24 23.42
CA SER A 174 -43.19 -16.30 24.26
C SER A 174 -42.38 -17.59 24.20
N VAL A 175 -41.86 -17.95 23.03
CA VAL A 175 -40.96 -19.11 22.90
C VAL A 175 -39.67 -18.91 23.71
N LEU A 176 -39.11 -17.69 23.71
CA LEU A 176 -37.93 -17.32 24.49
C LEU A 176 -38.16 -17.49 26.00
N GLU A 177 -39.32 -17.06 26.50
CA GLU A 177 -39.70 -17.12 27.92
C GLU A 177 -39.93 -18.56 28.41
N VAL A 178 -40.48 -19.41 27.54
CA VAL A 178 -40.88 -20.78 27.87
C VAL A 178 -39.73 -21.80 27.73
N PHE A 179 -38.70 -21.49 26.94
CA PHE A 179 -37.55 -22.38 26.75
C PHE A 179 -36.65 -22.41 28.00
N ALA A 180 -36.29 -23.62 28.46
CA ALA A 180 -35.53 -23.85 29.69
C ALA A 180 -34.01 -23.69 29.47
N TRP A 181 -33.56 -22.45 29.27
CA TRP A 181 -32.16 -22.11 28.94
C TRP A 181 -31.11 -22.59 29.96
N GLU A 182 -31.49 -22.74 31.23
CA GLU A 182 -30.59 -23.19 32.30
C GLU A 182 -30.37 -24.72 32.33
N THR A 183 -30.93 -25.44 31.36
CA THR A 183 -30.83 -26.90 31.30
C THR A 183 -29.39 -27.33 30.98
N LYS A 184 -28.76 -28.04 31.92
CA LYS A 184 -27.34 -28.48 31.84
C LYS A 184 -27.01 -29.36 30.62
N SER A 185 -28.01 -30.00 29.99
CA SER A 185 -27.82 -30.83 28.79
C SER A 185 -27.68 -30.02 27.50
N LEU A 186 -28.12 -28.75 27.45
CA LEU A 186 -28.15 -27.96 26.21
C LEU A 186 -26.77 -27.77 25.56
N PRO A 187 -25.67 -27.53 26.30
CA PRO A 187 -24.34 -27.46 25.70
C PRO A 187 -23.93 -28.75 24.96
N LYS A 188 -24.47 -29.91 25.33
CA LYS A 188 -24.22 -31.18 24.64
C LYS A 188 -24.80 -31.17 23.22
N LEU A 189 -25.93 -30.49 22.99
CA LEU A 189 -26.58 -30.44 21.67
C LEU A 189 -25.66 -29.81 20.61
N LEU A 190 -24.84 -28.84 21.01
CA LEU A 190 -23.81 -28.24 20.15
C LEU A 190 -22.72 -29.24 19.73
N HIS A 191 -22.61 -30.42 20.34
CA HIS A 191 -21.61 -31.43 19.95
C HIS A 191 -22.22 -32.59 19.15
N MET A 192 -23.54 -32.60 18.94
CA MET A 192 -24.26 -33.69 18.26
C MET A 192 -24.33 -33.47 16.74
N ARG A 193 -23.20 -33.71 16.07
CA ARG A 193 -23.05 -33.64 14.60
C ARG A 193 -23.45 -34.94 13.92
N ARG A 194 -24.02 -34.86 12.71
CA ARG A 194 -24.18 -36.03 11.83
C ARG A 194 -22.80 -36.54 11.42
N LYS A 195 -22.58 -37.85 11.53
CA LYS A 195 -21.34 -38.49 11.04
C LYS A 195 -21.40 -38.55 9.51
N THR A 196 -20.52 -37.82 8.84
CA THR A 196 -20.32 -37.88 7.38
C THR A 196 -19.67 -39.22 7.05
N LYS A 197 -20.48 -40.26 6.78
CA LYS A 197 -20.01 -41.50 6.16
C LYS A 197 -20.44 -41.48 4.70
N GLY A 198 -19.60 -40.94 3.83
CA GLY A 198 -19.67 -41.13 2.38
C GLY A 198 -20.83 -40.47 1.64
N ASP A 199 -21.48 -39.44 2.18
CA ASP A 199 -22.57 -38.73 1.51
C ASP A 199 -22.32 -37.21 1.59
N ASP A 200 -21.29 -36.75 0.88
CA ASP A 200 -20.90 -35.33 0.76
C ASP A 200 -21.92 -34.48 -0.03
N THR A 201 -23.06 -35.07 -0.41
CA THR A 201 -24.08 -34.42 -1.25
C THR A 201 -25.28 -33.87 -0.48
N ILE A 202 -25.43 -34.18 0.82
CA ILE A 202 -26.57 -33.70 1.60
C ILE A 202 -26.28 -32.29 2.13
N GLU A 203 -26.95 -31.30 1.56
CA GLU A 203 -26.96 -29.94 2.09
C GLU A 203 -27.50 -29.92 3.54
N ILE A 204 -26.63 -29.59 4.50
CA ILE A 204 -26.94 -29.73 5.93
C ILE A 204 -28.07 -28.79 6.38
N LEU A 205 -28.22 -27.61 5.77
CA LEU A 205 -29.31 -26.68 6.10
C LEU A 205 -30.67 -27.25 5.68
N SER A 206 -30.69 -28.07 4.63
CA SER A 206 -31.88 -28.73 4.07
C SER A 206 -32.32 -29.92 4.89
N ARG A 207 -31.34 -30.63 5.48
CA ARG A 207 -31.58 -31.75 6.40
C ARG A 207 -30.74 -31.60 7.67
N PRO A 208 -31.08 -30.66 8.55
CA PRO A 208 -30.24 -30.30 9.68
C PRO A 208 -30.16 -31.42 10.71
N ASP A 209 -28.98 -31.55 11.31
CA ASP A 209 -28.75 -32.41 12.47
C ASP A 209 -29.09 -31.67 13.78
N ILE A 210 -28.85 -32.30 14.92
CA ILE A 210 -29.20 -31.73 16.23
C ILE A 210 -28.41 -30.45 16.50
N ARG A 211 -27.10 -30.41 16.21
CA ARG A 211 -26.29 -29.19 16.34
C ARG A 211 -26.86 -28.07 15.48
N THR A 212 -27.10 -28.34 14.19
CA THR A 212 -27.57 -27.34 13.23
C THR A 212 -28.96 -26.81 13.61
N LEU A 213 -29.89 -27.69 14.01
CA LEU A 213 -31.21 -27.27 14.49
C LEU A 213 -31.13 -26.41 15.75
N TYR A 214 -30.22 -26.74 16.68
CA TYR A 214 -30.04 -25.93 17.88
C TYR A 214 -29.41 -24.57 17.55
N ILE A 215 -28.45 -24.51 16.62
CA ILE A 215 -27.91 -23.25 16.10
C ILE A 215 -29.02 -22.41 15.46
N LEU A 216 -29.82 -22.98 14.56
CA LEU A 216 -30.93 -22.27 13.90
C LEU A 216 -31.96 -21.75 14.91
N PHE A 217 -32.27 -22.53 15.94
CA PHE A 217 -33.17 -22.11 17.01
C PHE A 217 -32.59 -20.92 17.77
N VAL A 218 -31.33 -20.98 18.18
CA VAL A 218 -30.65 -19.88 18.87
C VAL A 218 -30.55 -18.63 17.97
N LEU A 219 -30.24 -18.81 16.69
CA LEU A 219 -30.16 -17.71 15.71
C LEU A 219 -31.52 -17.04 15.48
N SER A 220 -32.64 -17.78 15.58
CA SER A 220 -33.99 -17.23 15.36
C SER A 220 -34.29 -16.00 16.23
N PHE A 221 -33.72 -15.91 17.44
CA PHE A 221 -33.90 -14.78 18.34
C PHE A 221 -33.07 -13.54 17.98
N VAL A 222 -32.16 -13.63 17.00
CA VAL A 222 -31.32 -12.50 16.55
C VAL A 222 -31.46 -12.19 15.07
N GLN A 223 -32.29 -12.91 14.30
CA GLN A 223 -32.54 -12.62 12.89
C GLN A 223 -33.06 -11.19 12.65
N SER A 224 -32.88 -10.67 11.43
CA SER A 224 -33.37 -9.34 11.03
C SER A 224 -34.88 -9.15 11.24
N SER A 225 -35.67 -10.22 11.09
CA SER A 225 -37.12 -10.22 11.34
C SER A 225 -37.51 -10.17 12.83
N THR A 226 -36.59 -10.44 13.76
CA THR A 226 -36.88 -10.39 15.20
C THR A 226 -36.97 -8.94 15.68
N PRO A 227 -37.99 -8.56 16.48
CA PRO A 227 -38.06 -7.24 17.08
C PRO A 227 -36.82 -6.95 17.95
N SER A 228 -36.22 -5.76 17.82
CA SER A 228 -34.97 -5.41 18.52
C SER A 228 -35.05 -5.54 20.04
N ILE A 229 -36.23 -5.38 20.63
CA ILE A 229 -36.44 -5.58 22.08
C ILE A 229 -36.24 -7.05 22.48
N VAL A 230 -36.74 -8.00 21.68
CA VAL A 230 -36.57 -9.44 21.92
C VAL A 230 -35.11 -9.83 21.72
N LYS A 231 -34.45 -9.28 20.69
CA LYS A 231 -33.01 -9.46 20.48
C LYS A 231 -32.20 -9.00 21.69
N ALA A 232 -32.48 -7.78 22.18
CA ALA A 232 -31.80 -7.21 23.33
C ALA A 232 -31.99 -8.09 24.58
N THR A 233 -33.24 -8.47 24.89
CA THR A 233 -33.56 -9.36 26.02
C THR A 233 -32.83 -10.69 25.92
N PHE A 234 -32.86 -11.34 24.75
CA PHE A 234 -32.17 -12.62 24.54
C PHE A 234 -30.66 -12.49 24.71
N LEU A 235 -30.03 -11.48 24.10
CA LEU A 235 -28.59 -11.29 24.15
C LEU A 235 -28.10 -10.84 25.53
N GLU A 236 -28.92 -10.11 26.30
CA GLU A 236 -28.60 -9.71 27.68
C GLU A 236 -28.75 -10.88 28.67
N GLN A 237 -29.83 -11.66 28.55
CA GLN A 237 -30.15 -12.73 29.50
C GLN A 237 -29.50 -14.08 29.17
N ARG A 238 -29.22 -14.35 27.89
CA ARG A 238 -28.80 -15.66 27.35
C ARG A 238 -27.57 -15.56 26.45
N ARG A 239 -26.70 -14.58 26.72
CA ARG A 239 -25.46 -14.34 25.96
C ARG A 239 -24.60 -15.58 25.77
N ASP A 240 -24.48 -16.40 26.81
CA ASP A 240 -23.61 -17.57 26.80
C ASP A 240 -24.15 -18.67 25.88
N ALA A 241 -25.48 -18.81 25.78
CA ALA A 241 -26.11 -19.73 24.83
C ALA A 241 -25.84 -19.30 23.37
N PHE A 242 -25.90 -18.00 23.08
CA PHE A 242 -25.56 -17.46 21.77
C PHE A 242 -24.07 -17.62 21.43
N THR A 243 -23.18 -17.17 22.32
CA THR A 243 -21.73 -17.21 22.07
C THR A 243 -21.15 -18.63 22.04
N ALA A 244 -21.83 -19.61 22.63
CA ALA A 244 -21.44 -21.01 22.55
C ALA A 244 -21.48 -21.57 21.11
N ILE A 245 -22.25 -20.99 20.19
CA ILE A 245 -22.29 -21.41 18.77
C ILE A 245 -20.89 -21.37 18.15
N PHE A 246 -20.15 -20.28 18.42
CA PHE A 246 -18.83 -20.05 17.83
C PHE A 246 -17.81 -21.12 18.24
N LYS A 247 -18.01 -21.77 19.40
CA LYS A 247 -17.22 -22.94 19.82
C LYS A 247 -17.56 -24.12 18.91
N GLY A 248 -16.62 -24.46 18.04
CA GLY A 248 -16.77 -25.51 17.03
C GLY A 248 -17.33 -25.03 15.68
N LEU A 249 -17.55 -23.73 15.50
CA LEU A 249 -17.99 -23.18 14.19
C LEU A 249 -17.01 -23.52 13.08
N SER A 250 -15.71 -23.60 13.39
CA SER A 250 -14.66 -24.02 12.45
C SER A 250 -14.79 -25.45 11.93
N GLN A 251 -15.64 -26.28 12.53
CA GLN A 251 -15.93 -27.66 12.10
C GLN A 251 -17.29 -27.78 11.38
N ASP A 252 -18.10 -26.72 11.33
CA ASP A 252 -19.38 -26.70 10.63
C ASP A 252 -19.16 -26.54 9.11
N SER A 253 -20.07 -27.04 8.27
CA SER A 253 -19.98 -26.85 6.81
C SER A 253 -20.06 -25.36 6.43
N TYR A 254 -19.48 -24.98 5.29
CA TYR A 254 -19.55 -23.61 4.77
C TYR A 254 -20.94 -22.97 4.86
N SER A 255 -22.02 -23.67 4.47
CA SER A 255 -23.39 -23.12 4.50
C SER A 255 -23.87 -22.71 5.90
N VAL A 256 -23.50 -23.46 6.95
CA VAL A 256 -23.81 -23.12 8.35
C VAL A 256 -22.96 -21.95 8.82
N VAL A 257 -21.67 -21.95 8.48
CA VAL A 257 -20.76 -20.82 8.78
C VAL A 257 -21.31 -19.53 8.18
N ARG A 258 -21.62 -19.55 6.89
CA ARG A 258 -22.23 -18.42 6.17
C ARG A 258 -23.51 -17.97 6.85
N LYS A 259 -24.43 -18.90 7.16
CA LYS A 259 -25.71 -18.57 7.81
C LYS A 259 -25.53 -17.89 9.18
N VAL A 260 -24.60 -18.39 10.00
CA VAL A 260 -24.30 -17.80 11.32
C VAL A 260 -23.77 -16.38 11.16
N LEU A 261 -22.77 -16.18 10.29
CA LEU A 261 -22.15 -14.86 10.07
C LEU A 261 -23.13 -13.86 9.45
N GLU A 262 -23.95 -14.29 8.50
CA GLU A 262 -24.97 -13.46 7.85
C GLU A 262 -26.05 -13.01 8.84
N VAL A 263 -26.54 -13.91 9.69
CA VAL A 263 -27.50 -13.56 10.75
C VAL A 263 -26.87 -12.62 11.78
N CYS A 264 -25.61 -12.86 12.15
CA CYS A 264 -24.86 -11.93 13.01
C CYS A 264 -24.75 -10.53 12.38
N TRP A 265 -24.47 -10.46 11.08
CA TRP A 265 -24.33 -9.20 10.36
C TRP A 265 -25.66 -8.45 10.25
N THR A 266 -26.67 -9.08 9.65
CA THR A 266 -27.98 -8.46 9.36
C THR A 266 -28.81 -8.23 10.62
N GLY A 267 -28.70 -9.15 11.57
CA GLY A 267 -29.55 -9.20 12.75
C GLY A 267 -29.01 -8.47 13.97
N ILE A 268 -27.68 -8.49 14.17
CA ILE A 268 -27.02 -7.88 15.34
C ILE A 268 -26.25 -6.63 14.94
N TRP A 269 -25.29 -6.77 14.03
CA TRP A 269 -24.36 -5.67 13.73
C TRP A 269 -25.06 -4.50 13.04
N SER A 270 -25.90 -4.80 12.06
CA SER A 270 -26.65 -3.80 11.27
C SER A 270 -27.87 -3.24 11.99
N ASP A 271 -28.27 -3.77 13.15
CA ASP A 271 -29.41 -3.25 13.91
C ASP A 271 -28.97 -2.02 14.74
N PRO A 272 -29.44 -0.80 14.42
CA PRO A 272 -29.02 0.41 15.13
C PRO A 272 -29.65 0.52 16.52
N LYS A 273 -30.72 -0.24 16.81
CA LYS A 273 -31.41 -0.21 18.11
C LYS A 273 -30.70 -1.03 19.18
N LEU A 274 -29.75 -1.89 18.79
CA LEU A 274 -28.93 -2.64 19.73
C LEU A 274 -27.75 -1.79 20.23
N LYS A 275 -27.61 -1.71 21.56
CA LYS A 275 -26.53 -0.97 22.21
C LYS A 275 -25.16 -1.48 21.78
N ARG A 276 -24.21 -0.56 21.54
CA ARG A 276 -22.82 -0.89 21.19
C ARG A 276 -22.17 -1.83 22.21
N THR A 277 -22.39 -1.60 23.51
CA THR A 277 -21.85 -2.42 24.61
C THR A 277 -22.26 -3.89 24.50
N LEU A 278 -23.50 -4.15 24.08
CA LEU A 278 -24.01 -5.50 23.86
C LEU A 278 -23.31 -6.17 22.67
N LYS A 279 -23.12 -5.45 21.56
CA LYS A 279 -22.37 -5.95 20.39
C LYS A 279 -20.93 -6.32 20.77
N ILE A 280 -20.25 -5.46 21.52
CA ILE A 280 -18.88 -5.70 22.01
C ILE A 280 -18.83 -6.91 22.94
N ALA A 281 -19.81 -7.06 23.84
CA ALA A 281 -19.85 -8.18 24.77
C ALA A 281 -19.99 -9.55 24.07
N ILE A 282 -20.67 -9.59 22.92
CA ILE A 282 -20.85 -10.78 22.09
C ILE A 282 -19.59 -11.07 21.28
N PHE A 283 -19.10 -10.08 20.52
CA PHE A 283 -17.89 -10.20 19.69
C PHE A 283 -16.63 -9.86 20.48
N ASN A 284 -16.51 -10.44 21.67
CA ASN A 284 -15.33 -10.29 22.52
C ASN A 284 -14.14 -11.12 22.00
N GLU A 285 -13.01 -11.02 22.69
CA GLU A 285 -11.76 -11.71 22.32
C GLU A 285 -11.91 -13.23 22.14
N VAL A 286 -12.74 -13.88 22.96
CA VAL A 286 -12.97 -15.34 22.88
C VAL A 286 -13.71 -15.69 21.59
N THR A 287 -14.76 -14.94 21.27
CA THR A 287 -15.54 -15.13 20.04
C THR A 287 -14.67 -14.86 18.81
N LEU A 288 -13.91 -13.76 18.81
CA LEU A 288 -12.99 -13.42 17.72
C LEU A 288 -11.93 -14.51 17.52
N SER A 289 -11.38 -15.07 18.60
CA SER A 289 -10.42 -16.18 18.53
C SER A 289 -11.03 -17.45 17.91
N GLN A 290 -12.32 -17.73 18.13
CA GLN A 290 -12.99 -18.84 17.45
C GLN A 290 -13.20 -18.55 15.96
N LEU A 291 -13.53 -17.31 15.60
CA LEU A 291 -13.68 -16.89 14.21
C LEU A 291 -12.36 -16.97 13.45
N LEU A 292 -11.23 -16.60 14.08
CA LEU A 292 -9.91 -16.69 13.44
C LEU A 292 -9.54 -18.12 13.00
N ARG A 293 -10.09 -19.15 13.66
CA ARG A 293 -9.86 -20.57 13.26
C ARG A 293 -10.47 -20.92 11.90
N LEU A 294 -11.40 -20.13 11.38
CA LEU A 294 -11.98 -20.35 10.05
C LEU A 294 -10.98 -20.00 8.92
N TYR A 295 -9.95 -19.20 9.19
CA TYR A 295 -8.89 -18.93 8.20
C TYR A 295 -8.11 -20.17 7.80
N ASP A 296 -8.04 -21.20 8.65
CA ASP A 296 -7.33 -22.45 8.32
C ASP A 296 -8.06 -23.25 7.20
N ARG A 297 -9.27 -22.84 6.77
CA ARG A 297 -10.08 -23.48 5.71
C ARG A 297 -10.10 -22.62 4.44
N MET A 298 -9.04 -22.76 3.64
CA MET A 298 -8.78 -21.93 2.45
C MET A 298 -9.38 -22.46 1.14
N SER A 299 -9.88 -23.70 1.14
CA SER A 299 -10.46 -24.34 -0.05
C SER A 299 -11.96 -24.09 -0.16
N SER A 300 -12.49 -24.12 -1.38
CA SER A 300 -13.95 -24.13 -1.59
C SER A 300 -14.55 -25.45 -1.10
N GLU A 301 -15.71 -25.36 -0.46
CA GLU A 301 -16.44 -26.50 0.11
C GLU A 301 -17.86 -26.66 -0.44
N GLY A 302 -18.20 -25.94 -1.51
CA GLY A 302 -19.51 -26.01 -2.16
C GLY A 302 -19.39 -26.02 -3.68
N ASP A 303 -20.54 -26.06 -4.35
CA ASP A 303 -20.61 -26.04 -5.82
C ASP A 303 -20.12 -24.71 -6.42
N ASP A 304 -20.22 -23.63 -5.64
CA ASP A 304 -19.73 -22.30 -5.98
C ASP A 304 -18.24 -22.17 -5.58
N PRO A 305 -17.32 -21.86 -6.52
CA PRO A 305 -15.90 -21.62 -6.22
C PRO A 305 -15.66 -20.57 -5.12
N GLU A 306 -16.57 -19.62 -4.91
CA GLU A 306 -16.50 -18.59 -3.87
C GLU A 306 -16.94 -19.10 -2.47
N SER A 307 -17.33 -20.37 -2.35
CA SER A 307 -17.76 -21.00 -1.09
C SER A 307 -16.60 -21.37 -0.17
N VAL A 308 -15.74 -20.40 0.11
CA VAL A 308 -14.53 -20.55 0.94
C VAL A 308 -14.79 -19.99 2.35
N PRO A 309 -14.68 -20.80 3.42
CA PRO A 309 -14.89 -20.35 4.79
C PRO A 309 -13.94 -19.21 5.23
N ALA A 310 -12.68 -19.25 4.79
CA ALA A 310 -11.71 -18.19 5.06
C ALA A 310 -12.12 -16.84 4.45
N ASP A 311 -12.72 -16.83 3.26
CA ASP A 311 -13.16 -15.58 2.61
C ASP A 311 -14.35 -14.96 3.33
N VAL A 312 -15.37 -15.76 3.68
CA VAL A 312 -16.57 -15.21 4.35
C VAL A 312 -16.25 -14.67 5.74
N VAL A 313 -15.38 -15.34 6.52
CA VAL A 313 -14.96 -14.81 7.83
C VAL A 313 -14.07 -13.58 7.68
N HIS A 314 -13.25 -13.51 6.63
CA HIS A 314 -12.38 -12.37 6.37
C HIS A 314 -13.20 -11.09 6.14
N HIS A 315 -14.17 -11.14 5.21
CA HIS A 315 -15.06 -10.01 4.95
C HIS A 315 -15.83 -9.57 6.20
N PHE A 316 -16.31 -10.55 6.98
CA PHE A 316 -17.00 -10.26 8.25
C PHE A 316 -16.07 -9.54 9.24
N LEU A 317 -14.85 -10.02 9.45
CA LEU A 317 -13.90 -9.42 10.39
C LEU A 317 -13.40 -8.05 9.94
N LEU A 318 -13.19 -7.83 8.64
CA LEU A 318 -12.90 -6.49 8.10
C LEU A 318 -14.00 -5.50 8.51
N ALA A 319 -15.27 -5.86 8.28
CA ALA A 319 -16.39 -5.01 8.62
C ALA A 319 -16.48 -4.69 10.13
N LEU A 320 -16.16 -5.66 10.99
CA LEU A 320 -16.23 -5.50 12.45
C LEU A 320 -15.05 -4.72 13.06
N CYS A 321 -13.84 -4.90 12.52
CA CYS A 321 -12.60 -4.53 13.20
C CYS A 321 -11.88 -3.31 12.60
N SER A 322 -12.26 -2.82 11.42
CA SER A 322 -11.49 -1.78 10.67
C SER A 322 -12.17 -0.43 10.48
N HIS A 323 -13.23 -0.14 11.25
CA HIS A 323 -14.03 1.11 11.11
C HIS A 323 -13.99 1.94 12.40
N PRO A 324 -13.14 2.99 12.49
CA PRO A 324 -13.00 3.82 13.68
C PRO A 324 -14.33 4.39 14.18
N GLY A 325 -14.55 4.30 15.49
CA GLY A 325 -15.77 4.79 16.12
C GLY A 325 -16.97 3.85 16.03
N VAL A 326 -16.90 2.77 15.26
CA VAL A 326 -18.00 1.80 15.08
C VAL A 326 -17.68 0.47 15.76
N GLY A 327 -18.63 -0.05 16.54
CA GLY A 327 -18.57 -1.42 17.04
C GLY A 327 -17.34 -1.70 17.92
N LEU A 328 -16.45 -2.61 17.46
CA LEU A 328 -15.25 -3.05 18.18
C LEU A 328 -14.07 -2.09 18.03
N CYS A 329 -14.08 -1.25 16.99
CA CYS A 329 -13.03 -0.29 16.71
C CYS A 329 -13.42 1.06 17.36
N PHE A 330 -12.84 1.34 18.52
CA PHE A 330 -12.99 2.60 19.22
C PHE A 330 -12.16 3.68 18.51
N LYS A 331 -12.71 4.89 18.43
CA LYS A 331 -11.92 6.05 18.00
C LYS A 331 -10.83 6.26 19.05
N ASP A 332 -9.57 6.15 18.65
CA ASP A 332 -8.43 6.32 19.53
C ASP A 332 -7.91 7.78 19.49
N ARG A 333 -6.82 8.03 20.20
CA ARG A 333 -6.11 9.33 20.19
C ARG A 333 -4.79 9.22 19.41
N GLY A 334 -4.75 8.38 18.38
CA GLY A 334 -3.57 8.15 17.56
C GLY A 334 -2.35 7.78 18.41
N TRP A 335 -1.35 8.67 18.45
CA TRP A 335 -0.10 8.42 19.19
C TRP A 335 -0.15 8.81 20.68
N TYR A 336 -1.25 9.41 21.14
CA TYR A 336 -1.43 9.77 22.53
C TYR A 336 -2.04 8.62 23.36
N PRO A 337 -1.58 8.43 24.60
CA PRO A 337 -2.23 7.49 25.52
C PRO A 337 -3.69 7.88 25.82
N ARG A 338 -4.47 6.89 26.25
CA ARG A 338 -5.82 7.12 26.79
C ARG A 338 -5.78 7.99 28.04
N GLU A 339 -6.64 9.02 28.06
CA GLU A 339 -6.84 9.87 29.24
C GLU A 339 -7.42 9.05 30.40
N ILE A 340 -6.90 9.27 31.60
CA ILE A 340 -7.41 8.70 32.84
C ILE A 340 -8.41 9.71 33.40
N GLU A 341 -9.67 9.32 33.61
CA GLU A 341 -10.63 10.11 34.38
C GLU A 341 -10.04 10.39 35.78
N LEU A 342 -10.12 11.65 36.22
CA LEU A 342 -9.46 12.18 37.42
C LEU A 342 -9.73 11.37 38.71
N ASP A 343 -10.79 10.55 38.75
CA ASP A 343 -11.20 9.72 39.89
C ASP A 343 -10.31 8.50 40.17
N GLN A 344 -9.37 8.14 39.27
CA GLN A 344 -8.45 7.00 39.50
C GLN A 344 -7.06 7.39 40.02
N ARG A 345 -6.86 8.66 40.43
CA ARG A 345 -5.57 9.16 40.98
C ARG A 345 -5.32 8.81 42.46
N VAL A 346 -6.06 7.86 43.04
CA VAL A 346 -5.81 7.41 44.42
C VAL A 346 -4.76 6.30 44.43
N ALA A 347 -3.51 6.68 44.26
CA ALA A 347 -2.38 6.01 44.88
C ALA A 347 -1.34 7.09 45.19
N PRO A 348 -1.02 7.36 46.47
CA PRO A 348 -0.01 8.33 46.83
C PRO A 348 1.34 7.63 46.76
N ASP A 349 2.17 8.03 45.81
CA ASP A 349 3.59 8.17 46.10
C ASP A 349 4.12 9.34 45.27
N GLY A 350 4.81 10.24 45.95
CA GLY A 350 5.21 11.57 45.49
C GLY A 350 6.38 11.54 44.51
N ASP A 351 6.20 10.87 43.38
CA ASP A 351 7.14 10.93 42.26
C ASP A 351 6.66 11.95 41.21
N ASP A 352 7.57 12.88 40.92
CA ASP A 352 7.49 13.92 39.88
C ASP A 352 6.98 13.35 38.53
N PRO A 353 5.99 13.94 37.84
CA PRO A 353 5.41 13.42 36.59
C PRO A 353 6.40 13.26 35.41
N PHE A 354 7.66 13.70 35.59
CA PHE A 354 8.70 13.72 34.57
C PHE A 354 9.67 12.53 34.60
N THR A 355 9.55 11.59 35.55
CA THR A 355 10.38 10.38 35.57
C THR A 355 9.66 9.20 34.89
N GLU A 356 9.98 8.97 33.61
CA GLU A 356 9.53 7.78 32.87
C GLU A 356 10.04 6.50 33.54
N ASN A 357 9.15 5.78 34.22
CA ASN A 357 9.46 4.47 34.78
C ASN A 357 9.57 3.44 33.62
N PRO A 358 10.74 2.82 33.36
CA PRO A 358 10.99 2.00 32.15
C PRO A 358 10.14 0.73 32.04
N ARG A 359 9.37 0.39 33.09
CA ARG A 359 8.49 -0.79 33.18
C ARG A 359 7.07 -0.55 32.66
N SER A 360 6.70 0.70 32.33
CA SER A 360 5.36 1.05 31.80
C SER A 360 5.41 1.37 30.30
N ARG A 361 6.01 0.49 29.47
CA ARG A 361 6.15 0.67 28.00
C ARG A 361 4.84 0.55 27.20
N GLY A 362 3.69 0.74 27.84
CA GLY A 362 2.39 0.75 27.19
C GLY A 362 1.44 1.59 28.00
N GLY A 363 1.17 2.82 27.54
CA GLY A 363 0.03 3.58 28.04
C GLY A 363 -1.26 2.77 27.90
N ARG A 364 -2.29 3.10 28.68
CA ARG A 364 -3.61 2.48 28.50
C ARG A 364 -4.10 2.78 27.08
N ILE A 365 -4.58 1.76 26.36
CA ILE A 365 -5.11 1.86 25.00
C ILE A 365 -6.64 1.73 25.00
N TYR A 366 -7.32 2.27 23.99
CA TYR A 366 -8.76 2.09 23.80
C TYR A 366 -9.06 0.70 23.21
N ASN A 367 -8.30 0.29 22.20
CA ASN A 367 -8.58 -0.88 21.37
C ASN A 367 -7.91 -2.18 21.83
N LYS A 368 -8.02 -2.53 23.11
CA LYS A 368 -7.36 -3.73 23.68
C LYS A 368 -7.77 -5.05 23.00
N ALA A 369 -9.05 -5.23 22.69
CA ALA A 369 -9.53 -6.43 22.03
C ALA A 369 -8.92 -6.58 20.62
N LEU A 370 -8.83 -5.48 19.86
CA LEU A 370 -8.20 -5.47 18.55
C LEU A 370 -6.69 -5.69 18.63
N ALA A 371 -6.02 -5.17 19.66
CA ALA A 371 -4.60 -5.47 19.90
C ALA A 371 -4.35 -7.00 20.01
N ASN A 372 -5.23 -7.70 20.73
CA ASN A 372 -5.15 -9.16 20.88
C ASN A 372 -5.51 -9.90 19.57
N VAL A 373 -6.47 -9.39 18.80
CA VAL A 373 -6.79 -9.92 17.45
C VAL A 373 -5.56 -9.83 16.56
N VAL A 374 -4.97 -8.65 16.40
CA VAL A 374 -3.83 -8.44 15.50
C VAL A 374 -2.62 -9.28 15.91
N LYS A 375 -2.41 -9.49 17.22
CA LYS A 375 -1.40 -10.42 17.75
C LYS A 375 -1.63 -11.88 17.32
N GLY A 376 -2.89 -12.29 17.19
CA GLY A 376 -3.27 -13.66 16.81
C GLY A 376 -3.23 -13.96 15.31
N LEU A 377 -3.03 -12.95 14.46
CA LEU A 377 -3.05 -13.09 13.00
C LEU A 377 -1.73 -13.64 12.44
N LYS A 378 -1.83 -14.61 11.53
CA LYS A 378 -0.71 -15.19 10.79
C LYS A 378 -0.35 -14.34 9.56
N VAL A 379 0.06 -13.09 9.78
CA VAL A 379 0.32 -12.06 8.75
C VAL A 379 1.40 -12.44 7.72
N ASN A 380 2.19 -13.47 8.03
CA ASN A 380 3.28 -13.98 7.20
C ASN A 380 2.93 -15.27 6.44
N GLU A 381 1.71 -15.80 6.61
CA GLU A 381 1.27 -17.09 6.05
C GLU A 381 0.01 -16.92 5.19
N ASP A 382 -0.88 -15.99 5.55
CA ASP A 382 -2.17 -15.78 4.87
C ASP A 382 -2.33 -14.30 4.46
N PRO A 383 -2.48 -13.98 3.17
CA PRO A 383 -2.65 -12.61 2.69
C PRO A 383 -3.92 -11.93 3.23
N ARG A 384 -4.99 -12.69 3.49
CA ARG A 384 -6.23 -12.15 4.08
C ARG A 384 -5.99 -11.66 5.50
N GLN A 385 -5.25 -12.44 6.28
CA GLN A 385 -4.88 -12.06 7.64
C GLN A 385 -3.90 -10.90 7.65
N GLN A 386 -3.00 -10.84 6.67
CA GLN A 386 -2.13 -9.69 6.45
C GLN A 386 -2.93 -8.41 6.18
N GLU A 387 -3.90 -8.46 5.26
CA GLU A 387 -4.78 -7.33 4.98
C GLU A 387 -5.58 -6.89 6.21
N LEU A 388 -6.20 -7.83 6.94
CA LEU A 388 -6.95 -7.53 8.16
C LEU A 388 -6.06 -6.82 9.20
N ALA A 389 -4.84 -7.29 9.41
CA ALA A 389 -3.89 -6.65 10.31
C ALA A 389 -3.56 -5.22 9.88
N LEU A 390 -3.26 -5.00 8.59
CA LEU A 390 -2.97 -3.67 8.05
C LEU A 390 -4.17 -2.72 8.19
N LYS A 391 -5.39 -3.19 7.92
CA LYS A 391 -6.61 -2.40 8.04
C LYS A 391 -6.92 -2.02 9.48
N ILE A 392 -6.72 -2.94 10.44
CA ILE A 392 -6.89 -2.65 11.87
C ILE A 392 -5.84 -1.63 12.35
N LEU A 393 -4.56 -1.83 12.02
CA LEU A 393 -3.48 -0.93 12.44
C LEU A 393 -3.61 0.46 11.81
N ALA A 394 -4.11 0.57 10.58
CA ALA A 394 -4.40 1.84 9.94
C ALA A 394 -5.60 2.56 10.59
N ALA A 395 -6.62 1.81 11.01
CA ALA A 395 -7.80 2.32 11.71
C ALA A 395 -7.50 2.70 13.18
N CYS A 396 -6.52 2.04 13.81
CA CYS A 396 -6.14 2.27 15.20
C CYS A 396 -4.61 2.50 15.33
N PRO A 397 -4.11 3.70 14.99
CA PRO A 397 -2.68 4.01 15.08
C PRO A 397 -2.07 3.83 16.47
N GLU A 398 -2.88 3.86 17.54
CA GLU A 398 -2.40 3.61 18.91
C GLU A 398 -1.79 2.21 19.09
N LEU A 399 -2.16 1.26 18.23
CA LEU A 399 -1.75 -0.15 18.34
C LEU A 399 -0.36 -0.42 17.78
N ILE A 400 0.15 0.44 16.89
CA ILE A 400 1.39 0.16 16.12
C ILE A 400 2.59 0.00 17.05
N ALA A 401 2.81 0.94 17.98
CA ALA A 401 3.97 0.91 18.86
C ALA A 401 3.98 -0.36 19.75
N GLY A 402 2.82 -0.73 20.31
CA GLY A 402 2.68 -1.92 21.14
C GLY A 402 2.76 -3.24 20.35
N TYR A 403 2.37 -3.24 19.08
CA TYR A 403 2.28 -4.43 18.24
C TYR A 403 3.64 -5.13 18.08
N TRP A 404 4.73 -4.39 17.89
CA TRP A 404 6.04 -4.98 17.58
C TRP A 404 6.56 -5.95 18.65
N SER A 405 6.37 -5.59 19.92
CA SER A 405 6.75 -6.43 21.05
C SER A 405 5.88 -7.69 21.17
N ALA A 406 4.61 -7.59 20.77
CA ALA A 406 3.62 -8.66 20.88
C ALA A 406 3.64 -9.65 19.70
N ALA A 407 3.99 -9.17 18.50
CA ALA A 407 3.98 -9.92 17.27
C ALA A 407 5.15 -10.91 17.13
N ALA A 408 6.26 -10.67 17.85
CA ALA A 408 7.47 -11.49 17.82
C ALA A 408 7.95 -11.85 16.40
N LEU A 409 7.85 -10.89 15.46
CA LEU A 409 8.26 -11.09 14.08
C LEU A 409 9.76 -11.38 14.01
N ALA A 410 10.13 -12.49 13.38
CA ALA A 410 11.53 -12.80 13.11
C ALA A 410 12.06 -11.88 12.00
N LEU A 411 12.69 -10.78 12.38
CA LEU A 411 13.29 -9.78 11.48
C LEU A 411 14.78 -10.00 11.22
N GLU A 412 15.40 -10.99 11.87
CA GLU A 412 16.80 -11.33 11.62
C GLU A 412 17.01 -11.75 10.14
N PRO A 413 17.89 -11.08 9.39
CA PRO A 413 18.04 -11.28 7.95
C PRO A 413 18.39 -12.72 7.57
N ARG A 414 17.52 -13.36 6.79
CA ARG A 414 17.75 -14.69 6.22
C ARG A 414 16.91 -14.89 4.97
N LEU A 415 17.45 -15.61 3.99
CA LEU A 415 16.70 -15.95 2.78
C LEU A 415 15.66 -17.03 3.09
N SER A 416 14.43 -16.61 3.38
CA SER A 416 13.27 -17.48 3.58
C SER A 416 11.98 -16.74 3.23
N SER A 417 10.96 -17.44 2.73
CA SER A 417 9.64 -16.84 2.42
C SER A 417 9.03 -16.15 3.65
N LYS A 418 9.13 -16.79 4.82
CA LYS A 418 8.66 -16.23 6.10
C LYS A 418 9.35 -14.91 6.46
N TRP A 419 10.68 -14.81 6.29
CA TRP A 419 11.39 -13.56 6.56
C TRP A 419 11.03 -12.47 5.54
N ILE A 420 10.94 -12.80 4.25
CA ILE A 420 10.53 -11.85 3.19
C ILE A 420 9.13 -11.30 3.49
N ALA A 421 8.18 -12.16 3.86
CA ALA A 421 6.84 -11.74 4.26
C ALA A 421 6.87 -10.85 5.52
N ASN A 422 7.67 -11.20 6.54
CA ASN A 422 7.81 -10.39 7.75
C ASN A 422 8.38 -9.00 7.46
N ILE A 423 9.46 -8.89 6.68
CA ILE A 423 10.09 -7.59 6.39
C ILE A 423 9.24 -6.73 5.44
N ALA A 424 8.51 -7.35 4.52
CA ALA A 424 7.53 -6.66 3.67
C ALA A 424 6.34 -6.14 4.49
N PHE A 425 5.81 -6.94 5.42
CA PHE A 425 4.77 -6.53 6.35
C PHE A 425 5.25 -5.41 7.27
N PHE A 426 6.45 -5.54 7.85
CA PHE A 426 7.11 -4.48 8.62
C PHE A 426 7.13 -3.16 7.85
N GLY A 427 7.62 -3.20 6.60
CA GLY A 427 7.66 -2.00 5.77
C GLY A 427 6.26 -1.42 5.51
N SER A 428 5.25 -2.27 5.33
CA SER A 428 3.87 -1.83 5.08
C SER A 428 3.26 -1.15 6.31
N VAL A 429 3.50 -1.65 7.52
CA VAL A 429 3.07 -1.00 8.77
C VAL A 429 3.79 0.33 8.98
N ILE A 430 5.12 0.39 8.78
CA ILE A 430 5.89 1.64 8.93
C ILE A 430 5.49 2.71 7.91
N SER A 431 5.03 2.29 6.72
CA SER A 431 4.57 3.20 5.66
C SER A 431 3.20 3.84 5.95
N MET A 432 2.53 3.49 7.05
CA MET A 432 1.26 4.12 7.44
C MET A 432 1.46 5.62 7.71
N PRO A 433 0.46 6.47 7.44
CA PRO A 433 0.58 7.92 7.61
C PRO A 433 0.81 8.30 9.08
N VAL A 434 1.35 9.50 9.31
CA VAL A 434 1.38 10.10 10.65
C VAL A 434 -0.06 10.51 10.99
N PRO A 435 -0.62 10.15 12.17
CA PRO A 435 -1.99 10.48 12.53
C PRO A 435 -2.08 11.96 12.94
N MET A 436 -1.98 12.87 11.96
CA MET A 436 -1.97 14.33 12.16
C MET A 436 -3.20 14.81 12.92
N GLU A 437 -4.36 14.18 12.69
CA GLU A 437 -5.60 14.50 13.39
C GLU A 437 -5.47 14.35 14.92
N SER A 438 -4.60 13.45 15.40
CA SER A 438 -4.38 13.26 16.83
C SER A 438 -3.56 14.38 17.48
N PHE A 439 -2.89 15.22 16.68
CA PHE A 439 -2.09 16.33 17.19
C PHE A 439 -2.93 17.56 17.52
N TYR A 440 -4.22 17.56 17.16
CA TYR A 440 -5.17 18.60 17.54
C TYR A 440 -5.82 18.27 18.89
N LEU A 441 -6.28 19.31 19.59
CA LEU A 441 -7.13 19.17 20.76
C LEU A 441 -8.51 18.62 20.35
N PRO A 442 -9.12 17.72 21.15
CA PRO A 442 -10.47 17.23 20.89
C PRO A 442 -11.49 18.38 20.84
N GLU A 443 -12.38 18.34 19.85
CA GLU A 443 -13.33 19.38 19.45
C GLU A 443 -13.94 20.21 20.60
N GLY A 444 -13.59 21.50 20.62
CA GLY A 444 -14.21 22.53 21.47
C GLY A 444 -14.33 23.93 20.82
N SER A 445 -13.80 24.12 19.60
CA SER A 445 -13.85 25.40 18.88
C SER A 445 -13.79 25.20 17.37
N SER A 446 -14.33 26.15 16.60
CA SER A 446 -14.34 26.19 15.13
C SER A 446 -12.95 26.30 14.47
N VAL A 447 -11.89 26.31 15.28
CA VAL A 447 -10.48 26.34 14.89
C VAL A 447 -9.79 25.19 15.63
N SER A 448 -9.19 24.27 14.87
CA SER A 448 -8.42 23.14 15.41
C SER A 448 -7.10 23.64 16.02
N LEU A 449 -7.05 23.75 17.34
CA LEU A 449 -5.83 24.08 18.08
C LEU A 449 -4.95 22.84 18.27
N TYR A 450 -3.63 23.01 18.22
CA TYR A 450 -2.68 21.93 18.47
C TYR A 450 -2.57 21.57 19.96
N GLN A 451 -2.23 20.30 20.24
CA GLN A 451 -1.90 19.83 21.58
C GLN A 451 -0.64 20.56 22.09
N PRO A 452 -0.62 21.05 23.34
CA PRO A 452 0.55 21.75 23.89
C PRO A 452 1.74 20.83 24.17
N VAL A 453 1.52 19.51 24.17
CA VAL A 453 2.56 18.51 24.45
C VAL A 453 2.58 17.48 23.32
N PRO A 454 3.77 17.13 22.78
CA PRO A 454 3.88 16.12 21.73
C PRO A 454 3.66 14.68 22.24
N PRO A 455 3.31 13.73 21.34
CA PRO A 455 3.11 12.32 21.72
C PRO A 455 4.38 11.69 22.31
N PRO A 456 4.30 10.68 23.18
CA PRO A 456 5.47 10.06 23.83
C PRO A 456 6.57 9.63 22.84
N LEU A 457 7.84 9.87 23.21
CA LEU A 457 9.00 9.56 22.37
C LEU A 457 9.03 8.09 21.95
N SER A 458 8.77 7.18 22.88
CA SER A 458 8.73 5.73 22.61
C SER A 458 7.70 5.37 21.53
N THR A 459 6.48 5.91 21.62
CA THR A 459 5.43 5.72 20.61
C THR A 459 5.87 6.23 19.24
N ILE A 460 6.46 7.43 19.18
CA ILE A 460 6.94 8.01 17.91
C ILE A 460 8.02 7.12 17.29
N ILE A 461 9.05 6.75 18.07
CA ILE A 461 10.17 5.98 17.54
C ILE A 461 9.73 4.58 17.12
N ASP A 462 8.82 3.93 17.84
CA ASP A 462 8.30 2.62 17.43
C ASP A 462 7.35 2.67 16.22
N ASN A 463 6.92 3.87 15.80
CA ASN A 463 6.27 4.09 14.51
C ASN A 463 7.27 4.39 13.37
N ILE A 464 8.55 4.64 13.67
CA ILE A 464 9.60 4.97 12.69
C ILE A 464 10.57 3.78 12.52
N LEU A 465 11.20 3.36 13.62
CA LEU A 465 12.22 2.31 13.72
C LEU A 465 11.99 1.51 15.02
N PRO A 466 11.01 0.59 15.03
CA PRO A 466 10.65 -0.15 16.23
C PRO A 466 11.71 -1.16 16.66
N SER A 467 11.73 -1.44 17.96
CA SER A 467 12.55 -2.45 18.66
C SER A 467 14.04 -2.13 18.89
N MET A 468 14.60 -2.80 19.92
CA MET A 468 16.04 -2.86 20.18
C MET A 468 16.64 -3.92 19.25
N ASN A 469 17.72 -3.59 18.52
CA ASN A 469 18.42 -4.39 17.49
C ASN A 469 18.03 -4.14 16.02
N ILE A 470 17.07 -3.27 15.71
CA ILE A 470 16.73 -2.96 14.31
C ILE A 470 17.95 -2.47 13.52
N LYS A 471 18.82 -1.65 14.13
CA LYS A 471 20.12 -1.26 13.58
C LYS A 471 20.93 -2.47 13.11
N ILE A 472 21.09 -3.47 13.98
CA ILE A 472 21.90 -4.66 13.71
C ILE A 472 21.30 -5.47 12.56
N HIS A 473 19.98 -5.66 12.57
CA HIS A 473 19.29 -6.41 11.51
C HIS A 473 19.39 -5.70 10.16
N LEU A 474 19.16 -4.39 10.11
CA LEU A 474 19.28 -3.62 8.87
C LEU A 474 20.73 -3.62 8.36
N SER A 475 21.72 -3.45 9.23
CA SER A 475 23.14 -3.52 8.84
C SER A 475 23.52 -4.88 8.27
N ARG A 476 23.18 -5.98 8.97
CA ARG A 476 23.45 -7.35 8.50
C ARG A 476 22.70 -7.69 7.22
N GLY A 477 21.48 -7.17 7.04
CA GLY A 477 20.67 -7.42 5.86
C GLY A 477 21.25 -6.77 4.60
N LEU A 478 21.77 -5.55 4.71
CA LEU A 478 22.47 -4.85 3.61
C LEU A 478 23.81 -5.53 3.25
N GLN A 479 24.46 -6.15 4.24
CA GLN A 479 25.71 -6.90 4.06
C GLN A 479 25.48 -8.38 3.69
N SER A 480 24.23 -8.83 3.55
CA SER A 480 23.89 -10.21 3.27
C SER A 480 24.51 -10.70 1.94
N PRO A 481 24.91 -11.98 1.85
CA PRO A 481 25.27 -12.58 0.56
C PRO A 481 24.06 -12.70 -0.38
N SER A 482 22.83 -12.65 0.16
CA SER A 482 21.61 -12.76 -0.64
C SER A 482 21.16 -11.38 -1.16
N PRO A 483 21.10 -11.18 -2.48
CA PRO A 483 20.69 -9.92 -3.10
C PRO A 483 19.23 -9.58 -2.84
N LEU A 484 18.37 -10.60 -2.75
CA LEU A 484 16.97 -10.39 -2.39
C LEU A 484 16.85 -9.91 -0.94
N VAL A 485 17.64 -10.47 -0.02
CA VAL A 485 17.71 -10.00 1.37
C VAL A 485 18.21 -8.55 1.43
N GLN A 486 19.25 -8.23 0.66
CA GLN A 486 19.75 -6.85 0.55
C GLN A 486 18.66 -5.88 0.07
N HIS A 487 17.97 -6.21 -1.01
CA HIS A 487 16.92 -5.35 -1.57
C HIS A 487 15.73 -5.17 -0.62
N CYS A 488 15.20 -6.25 -0.04
CA CYS A 488 14.11 -6.16 0.94
C CYS A 488 14.51 -5.35 2.19
N THR A 489 15.75 -5.50 2.65
CA THR A 489 16.29 -4.71 3.77
C THR A 489 16.41 -3.24 3.41
N ALA A 490 16.94 -2.93 2.23
CA ALA A 490 17.06 -1.55 1.75
C ALA A 490 15.70 -0.87 1.65
N LEU A 491 14.68 -1.55 1.09
CA LEU A 491 13.32 -1.02 1.03
C LEU A 491 12.71 -0.76 2.42
N ALA A 492 12.95 -1.65 3.39
CA ALA A 492 12.48 -1.44 4.76
C ALA A 492 13.14 -0.22 5.42
N LEU A 493 14.44 -0.02 5.20
CA LEU A 493 15.16 1.16 5.67
C LEU A 493 14.68 2.44 4.97
N VAL A 494 14.49 2.42 3.65
CA VAL A 494 13.92 3.56 2.89
C VAL A 494 12.56 3.96 3.48
N LYS A 495 11.67 3.00 3.70
CA LYS A 495 10.34 3.26 4.29
C LYS A 495 10.44 3.87 5.70
N SER A 496 11.40 3.41 6.50
CA SER A 496 11.65 3.95 7.84
C SER A 496 12.16 5.41 7.77
N LEU A 497 13.06 5.71 6.83
CA LEU A 497 13.57 7.07 6.61
C LEU A 497 12.50 8.02 6.08
N LEU A 498 11.65 7.57 5.15
CA LEU A 498 10.51 8.36 4.66
C LEU A 498 9.47 8.62 5.76
N LYS A 499 9.22 7.64 6.63
CA LYS A 499 8.37 7.82 7.81
C LYS A 499 8.97 8.83 8.77
N TYR A 500 10.29 8.77 9.02
CA TYR A 500 11.01 9.75 9.81
C TYR A 500 10.88 11.17 9.22
N GLU A 501 11.10 11.34 7.92
CA GLU A 501 10.90 12.61 7.23
C GLU A 501 9.46 13.15 7.41
N ALA A 502 8.45 12.29 7.25
CA ALA A 502 7.06 12.68 7.44
C ALA A 502 6.77 13.15 8.87
N VAL A 503 7.38 12.52 9.88
CA VAL A 503 7.28 12.95 11.28
C VAL A 503 7.99 14.29 11.50
N MET A 504 9.18 14.49 10.94
CA MET A 504 9.90 15.76 11.05
C MET A 504 9.13 16.92 10.40
N ARG A 505 8.51 16.68 9.23
CA ARG A 505 7.64 17.66 8.57
C ARG A 505 6.40 17.97 9.39
N ALA A 506 5.78 16.95 9.99
CA ALA A 506 4.64 17.14 10.88
C ALA A 506 5.00 18.00 12.09
N PHE A 507 6.18 17.78 12.68
CA PHE A 507 6.63 18.55 13.84
C PHE A 507 6.95 19.99 13.46
N ASP A 508 7.66 20.22 12.34
CA ASP A 508 7.93 21.56 11.81
C ASP A 508 6.65 22.36 11.55
N GLN A 509 5.58 21.72 11.08
CA GLN A 509 4.27 22.36 10.92
C GLN A 509 3.65 22.77 12.26
N VAL A 510 3.74 21.92 13.28
CA VAL A 510 3.19 22.20 14.62
C VAL A 510 4.00 23.29 15.33
N GLU A 511 5.34 23.20 15.29
CA GLU A 511 6.27 24.18 15.86
C GLU A 511 6.00 25.58 15.27
N LYS A 512 5.87 25.69 13.94
CA LYS A 512 5.54 26.95 13.26
C LYS A 512 4.17 27.48 13.63
N ALA A 513 3.17 26.62 13.75
CA ALA A 513 1.81 27.02 14.08
C ALA A 513 1.63 27.44 15.55
N LEU A 514 2.47 26.91 16.44
CA LEU A 514 2.52 27.29 17.86
C LEU A 514 3.48 28.44 18.14
N GLU A 515 4.23 28.90 17.12
CA GLU A 515 5.32 29.88 17.27
C GLU A 515 6.32 29.46 18.37
N GLU A 516 6.62 28.15 18.46
CA GLU A 516 7.53 27.63 19.49
C GLU A 516 8.96 28.15 19.28
N ASP A 517 9.60 28.52 20.38
CA ASP A 517 11.03 28.77 20.43
C ASP A 517 11.82 27.44 20.56
N GLU A 518 13.15 27.55 20.68
CA GLU A 518 14.03 26.38 20.84
C GLU A 518 13.72 25.56 22.09
N ASP A 519 13.14 26.18 23.13
CA ASP A 519 12.80 25.54 24.41
C ASP A 519 11.35 24.99 24.46
N GLY A 520 10.60 25.17 23.37
CA GLY A 520 9.29 24.58 23.14
C GLY A 520 9.26 23.05 23.30
N GLN A 521 8.10 22.51 23.71
CA GLN A 521 7.97 21.08 23.98
C GLN A 521 8.07 20.24 22.71
N TRP A 522 7.51 20.73 21.59
CA TRP A 522 7.62 20.08 20.29
C TRP A 522 9.05 20.20 19.75
N SER A 523 9.67 21.38 19.83
CA SER A 523 11.09 21.61 19.48
C SER A 523 12.02 20.65 20.24
N LYS A 524 11.81 20.48 21.55
CA LYS A 524 12.56 19.53 22.37
C LYS A 524 12.32 18.08 21.95
N ARG A 525 11.07 17.67 21.72
CA ARG A 525 10.73 16.30 21.29
C ARG A 525 11.28 16.00 19.90
N ARG A 526 11.30 16.98 18.98
CA ARG A 526 11.95 16.86 17.67
C ARG A 526 13.43 16.52 17.81
N ARG A 527 14.17 17.24 18.66
CA ARG A 527 15.59 16.97 18.96
C ARG A 527 15.79 15.59 19.60
N GLU A 528 14.90 15.17 20.49
CA GLU A 528 14.91 13.82 21.06
C GLU A 528 14.72 12.74 19.99
N VAL A 529 13.77 12.94 19.07
CA VAL A 529 13.50 12.01 17.97
C VAL A 529 14.73 11.88 17.06
N VAL A 530 15.34 13.00 16.66
CA VAL A 530 16.59 13.01 15.85
C VAL A 530 17.68 12.18 16.54
N ARG A 531 17.87 12.37 17.85
CA ARG A 531 18.88 11.66 18.65
C ARG A 531 18.62 10.16 18.71
N GLU A 532 17.36 9.75 18.91
CA GLU A 532 17.00 8.33 18.99
C GLU A 532 17.04 7.63 17.62
N VAL A 533 16.59 8.29 16.55
CA VAL A 533 16.71 7.76 15.18
C VAL A 533 18.16 7.51 14.82
N ARG A 534 19.06 8.45 15.13
CA ARG A 534 20.51 8.30 14.91
C ARG A 534 21.09 7.04 15.56
N LYS A 535 20.59 6.64 16.74
CA LYS A 535 21.04 5.42 17.44
C LYS A 535 20.52 4.12 16.78
N ARG A 536 19.39 4.18 16.07
CA ARG A 536 18.67 3.00 15.54
C ARG A 536 18.90 2.74 14.05
N VAL A 537 19.47 3.68 13.30
CA VAL A 537 19.82 3.49 11.89
C VAL A 537 21.19 2.80 11.71
N PRO A 538 21.42 2.06 10.60
CA PRO A 538 22.75 1.62 10.21
C PRO A 538 23.75 2.77 10.10
N ASP A 539 25.01 2.50 10.44
CA ASP A 539 26.10 3.46 10.28
C ASP A 539 26.29 3.79 8.80
N PHE A 540 26.63 5.04 8.48
CA PHE A 540 26.72 5.48 7.10
C PHE A 540 27.75 4.68 6.28
N GLN A 541 28.83 4.20 6.91
CA GLN A 541 29.82 3.31 6.28
C GLN A 541 29.21 1.99 5.76
N VAL A 542 28.14 1.49 6.39
CA VAL A 542 27.42 0.30 5.89
C VAL A 542 26.71 0.61 4.58
N ILE A 543 26.12 1.81 4.47
CA ILE A 543 25.43 2.27 3.26
C ILE A 543 26.43 2.51 2.12
N VAL A 544 27.56 3.16 2.44
CA VAL A 544 28.67 3.39 1.49
C VAL A 544 29.23 2.07 1.00
N GLY A 545 29.54 1.12 1.90
CA GLY A 545 30.05 -0.20 1.53
C GLY A 545 29.05 -1.01 0.70
N PHE A 546 27.75 -0.89 0.99
CA PHE A 546 26.68 -1.48 0.17
C PHE A 546 26.69 -0.92 -1.25
N SER A 547 26.82 0.39 -1.43
CA SER A 547 26.90 1.03 -2.74
C SER A 547 28.19 0.68 -3.50
N GLN A 548 29.35 0.72 -2.85
CA GLN A 548 30.66 0.47 -3.47
C GLN A 548 30.77 -0.95 -4.00
N LYS A 549 30.38 -1.95 -3.19
CA LYS A 549 30.38 -3.36 -3.59
C LYS A 549 29.50 -3.61 -4.83
N LEU A 550 28.37 -2.92 -4.93
CA LEU A 550 27.48 -3.03 -6.09
C LEU A 550 28.04 -2.36 -7.34
N ASN A 551 28.72 -1.22 -7.20
CA ASN A 551 29.41 -0.56 -8.31
C ASN A 551 30.56 -1.45 -8.85
N GLU A 552 31.36 -2.06 -7.98
CA GLU A 552 32.41 -3.02 -8.39
C GLU A 552 31.83 -4.23 -9.15
N LEU A 553 30.69 -4.75 -8.69
CA LEU A 553 29.96 -5.81 -9.38
C LEU A 553 29.44 -5.36 -10.75
N ALA A 554 28.98 -4.12 -10.88
CA ALA A 554 28.52 -3.58 -12.16
C ALA A 554 29.67 -3.38 -13.17
N HIS A 555 30.82 -2.85 -12.72
CA HIS A 555 31.97 -2.67 -13.60
C HIS A 555 32.59 -4.02 -14.03
N SER A 556 32.62 -5.03 -13.15
CA SER A 556 33.10 -6.38 -13.51
C SER A 556 32.17 -7.13 -14.47
N THR A 557 30.89 -6.79 -14.54
CA THR A 557 29.98 -7.33 -15.55
C THR A 557 30.08 -6.65 -16.92
N LEU A 558 30.59 -5.42 -16.98
CA LEU A 558 30.74 -4.62 -18.22
C LEU A 558 32.15 -4.73 -18.82
N GLY A 559 33.19 -4.85 -17.99
CA GLY A 559 34.56 -5.12 -18.42
C GLY A 559 34.86 -6.61 -18.34
N GLY A 560 35.04 -7.29 -19.49
CA GLY A 560 35.26 -8.74 -19.61
C GLY A 560 36.52 -9.33 -18.94
N ALA A 561 37.08 -8.69 -17.91
CA ALA A 561 38.15 -9.24 -17.08
C ALA A 561 37.55 -10.03 -15.91
N ALA A 562 37.26 -11.31 -16.15
CA ALA A 562 36.97 -12.25 -15.07
C ALA A 562 38.19 -12.33 -14.13
N ALA A 563 38.05 -11.87 -12.89
CA ALA A 563 39.01 -12.22 -11.84
C ALA A 563 39.01 -13.77 -11.69
N PRO A 564 40.16 -14.46 -11.59
CA PRO A 564 40.24 -15.91 -11.81
C PRO A 564 39.50 -16.83 -10.81
N ASN A 565 38.86 -16.30 -9.76
CA ASN A 565 38.46 -17.10 -8.59
C ASN A 565 37.06 -16.83 -8.02
N VAL A 566 36.10 -16.30 -8.80
CA VAL A 566 34.70 -16.19 -8.33
C VAL A 566 33.79 -16.99 -9.26
N PRO A 567 33.01 -17.98 -8.77
CA PRO A 567 32.07 -18.71 -9.62
C PRO A 567 31.00 -17.75 -10.16
N VAL A 568 31.11 -17.44 -11.46
CA VAL A 568 30.26 -16.50 -12.18
C VAL A 568 28.89 -17.13 -12.41
N GLN A 569 27.98 -17.00 -11.43
CA GLN A 569 26.57 -16.90 -11.78
C GLN A 569 26.40 -15.57 -12.50
N ALA A 570 26.19 -15.60 -13.82
CA ALA A 570 25.98 -14.41 -14.64
C ALA A 570 25.00 -13.45 -13.93
N ALA A 571 25.51 -12.31 -13.47
CA ALA A 571 24.71 -11.39 -12.67
C ALA A 571 23.57 -10.84 -13.53
N ASN A 572 22.33 -11.06 -13.09
CA ASN A 572 21.17 -10.53 -13.79
C ASN A 572 21.23 -8.99 -13.77
N PRO A 573 21.31 -8.31 -14.93
CA PRO A 573 21.50 -6.86 -15.01
C PRO A 573 20.35 -6.09 -14.34
N GLY A 574 19.12 -6.57 -14.47
CA GLY A 574 17.96 -5.97 -13.78
C GLY A 574 18.06 -6.06 -12.26
N ARG A 575 18.63 -7.15 -11.73
CA ARG A 575 18.87 -7.31 -10.29
C ARG A 575 19.91 -6.30 -9.79
N THR A 576 21.00 -6.12 -10.53
CA THR A 576 22.04 -5.15 -10.21
C THR A 576 21.49 -3.73 -10.25
N ALA A 577 20.69 -3.38 -11.28
CA ALA A 577 20.04 -2.07 -11.39
C ALA A 577 19.10 -1.77 -10.21
N LEU A 578 18.28 -2.73 -9.77
CA LEU A 578 17.39 -2.57 -8.60
C LEU A 578 18.17 -2.29 -7.31
N LEU A 579 19.27 -3.02 -7.10
CA LEU A 579 20.11 -2.83 -5.92
C LEU A 579 20.86 -1.49 -5.95
N LEU A 580 21.36 -1.10 -7.12
CA LEU A 580 22.01 0.20 -7.30
C LEU A 580 21.04 1.37 -7.09
N GLU A 581 19.80 1.29 -7.59
CA GLU A 581 18.78 2.31 -7.29
C GLU A 581 18.55 2.40 -5.78
N SER A 582 18.37 1.26 -5.11
CA SER A 582 18.16 1.21 -3.66
C SER A 582 19.35 1.80 -2.88
N ALA A 583 20.58 1.51 -3.30
CA ALA A 583 21.80 2.02 -2.67
C ALA A 583 21.91 3.55 -2.81
N HIS A 584 21.76 4.08 -4.03
CA HIS A 584 21.84 5.53 -4.26
C HIS A 584 20.69 6.30 -3.61
N ARG A 585 19.49 5.70 -3.57
CA ARG A 585 18.36 6.26 -2.84
C ARG A 585 18.65 6.36 -1.34
N LEU A 586 19.25 5.32 -0.75
CA LEU A 586 19.66 5.35 0.65
C LEU A 586 20.76 6.40 0.90
N LEU A 587 21.77 6.48 0.03
CA LEU A 587 22.81 7.50 0.12
C LEU A 587 22.18 8.91 0.13
N TRP A 588 21.25 9.19 -0.78
CA TRP A 588 20.55 10.47 -0.85
C TRP A 588 19.73 10.74 0.42
N LEU A 589 18.90 9.78 0.86
CA LEU A 589 18.07 9.94 2.06
C LEU A 589 18.91 10.15 3.32
N TYR A 590 20.08 9.54 3.44
CA TYR A 590 20.99 9.78 4.56
C TYR A 590 21.57 11.19 4.56
N HIS A 591 21.93 11.75 3.38
CA HIS A 591 22.39 13.14 3.29
C HIS A 591 21.27 14.11 3.66
N LEU A 592 20.06 13.88 3.14
CA LEU A 592 18.91 14.75 3.39
C LEU A 592 18.45 14.72 4.85
N LEU A 593 18.38 13.55 5.46
CA LEU A 593 17.69 13.35 6.75
C LEU A 593 18.64 13.19 7.94
N LEU A 594 19.90 12.82 7.71
CA LEU A 594 20.89 12.48 8.75
C LEU A 594 22.26 13.13 8.48
N PRO A 595 22.34 14.46 8.21
CA PRO A 595 23.58 15.12 7.80
C PRO A 595 24.71 14.96 8.84
N SER A 596 24.38 14.97 10.14
CA SER A 596 25.36 14.75 11.21
C SER A 596 26.01 13.36 11.17
N VAL A 597 25.29 12.33 10.72
CA VAL A 597 25.81 10.95 10.58
C VAL A 597 26.71 10.85 9.33
N VAL A 598 26.39 11.60 8.28
CA VAL A 598 27.18 11.64 7.05
C VAL A 598 28.49 12.41 7.26
N ALA A 599 28.45 13.54 7.98
CA ALA A 599 29.63 14.37 8.26
C ALA A 599 30.78 13.59 8.93
N GLU A 600 30.47 12.58 9.73
CA GLU A 600 31.45 11.71 10.42
C GLU A 600 32.25 10.82 9.46
N ALA A 601 31.76 10.60 8.23
CA ALA A 601 32.29 9.59 7.31
C ALA A 601 33.21 10.12 6.20
N ARG A 602 33.38 11.44 6.06
CA ARG A 602 34.21 12.09 5.01
C ARG A 602 34.02 11.47 3.61
N PHE A 603 32.76 11.30 3.22
CA PHE A 603 32.40 10.64 1.96
C PHE A 603 32.45 11.62 0.79
N ASP A 604 33.34 11.35 -0.16
CA ASP A 604 33.42 12.10 -1.41
C ASP A 604 32.30 11.68 -2.37
N ALA A 605 31.20 12.44 -2.34
CA ALA A 605 30.04 12.24 -3.18
C ALA A 605 30.34 12.34 -4.69
N GLY A 606 31.41 13.04 -5.08
CA GLY A 606 31.81 13.19 -6.48
C GLY A 606 32.11 11.84 -7.16
N LYS A 607 32.52 10.82 -6.40
CA LYS A 607 32.80 9.47 -6.92
C LYS A 607 31.58 8.81 -7.56
N LEU A 608 30.37 9.23 -7.19
CA LEU A 608 29.13 8.70 -7.74
C LEU A 608 28.87 9.17 -9.19
N LEU A 609 29.54 10.24 -9.64
CA LEU A 609 29.45 10.74 -11.02
C LEU A 609 30.06 9.79 -12.04
N GLN A 610 30.95 8.87 -11.64
CA GLN A 610 31.51 7.87 -12.55
C GLN A 610 30.41 7.01 -13.21
N GLY A 611 29.34 6.72 -12.48
CA GLY A 611 28.20 5.99 -13.02
C GLY A 611 27.40 6.77 -14.07
N LEU A 612 27.50 8.10 -14.11
CA LEU A 612 26.90 8.93 -15.18
C LEU A 612 27.76 8.91 -16.45
N ASP A 613 29.08 8.90 -16.30
CA ASP A 613 30.05 8.90 -17.40
C ASP A 613 29.92 7.61 -18.24
N ASP A 614 29.83 6.44 -17.59
CA ASP A 614 29.78 5.12 -18.24
C ASP A 614 28.49 4.85 -19.06
N ILE A 615 27.37 5.49 -18.71
CA ILE A 615 26.04 5.27 -19.36
C ILE A 615 25.95 5.95 -20.74
N SER A 616 26.86 6.88 -21.03
CA SER A 616 26.95 7.57 -22.32
C SER A 616 27.36 6.64 -23.48
N SER A 617 27.71 5.38 -23.17
CA SER A 617 27.98 4.33 -24.16
C SER A 617 26.72 3.46 -24.41
N PRO A 618 26.01 3.63 -25.54
CA PRO A 618 24.77 2.91 -25.79
C PRO A 618 25.05 1.42 -26.04
N THR A 619 24.70 0.56 -25.08
CA THR A 619 24.61 -0.90 -25.26
C THR A 619 23.14 -1.33 -25.22
N ASP A 620 22.77 -2.37 -25.99
CA ASP A 620 21.38 -2.86 -26.08
C ASP A 620 20.77 -3.30 -24.73
N ILE A 621 21.61 -3.55 -23.71
CA ILE A 621 21.21 -3.89 -22.34
C ILE A 621 20.57 -2.70 -21.61
N ALA A 622 20.92 -1.46 -21.98
CA ALA A 622 20.45 -0.24 -21.33
C ALA A 622 18.93 -0.01 -21.46
N LYS A 623 18.27 -0.59 -22.47
CA LYS A 623 16.83 -0.35 -22.73
C LYS A 623 15.90 -0.93 -21.65
N THR A 624 16.27 -2.05 -21.04
CA THR A 624 15.41 -2.74 -20.06
C THR A 624 15.51 -2.11 -18.66
N THR A 625 16.63 -1.48 -18.32
CA THR A 625 16.88 -0.85 -17.01
C THR A 625 16.83 0.68 -17.03
N ALA A 626 16.62 1.30 -18.19
CA ALA A 626 16.65 2.75 -18.40
C ALA A 626 15.89 3.56 -17.34
N GLY A 627 14.70 3.11 -16.92
CA GLY A 627 13.92 3.79 -15.87
C GLY A 627 14.59 3.78 -14.50
N LEU A 628 15.20 2.65 -14.09
CA LEU A 628 15.95 2.54 -12.84
C LEU A 628 17.26 3.34 -12.91
N ASP A 629 17.90 3.37 -14.07
CA ASP A 629 19.10 4.16 -14.31
C ASP A 629 18.81 5.67 -14.21
N ALA A 630 17.71 6.14 -14.81
CA ALA A 630 17.27 7.52 -14.67
C ALA A 630 16.98 7.91 -13.21
N LEU A 631 16.30 7.04 -12.44
CA LEU A 631 16.06 7.26 -11.02
C LEU A 631 17.35 7.32 -10.21
N ARG A 632 18.29 6.41 -10.49
CA ARG A 632 19.62 6.40 -9.87
C ARG A 632 20.35 7.73 -10.11
N GLN A 633 20.39 8.20 -11.35
CA GLN A 633 21.01 9.47 -11.71
C GLN A 633 20.37 10.65 -10.95
N LEU A 634 19.03 10.68 -10.86
CA LEU A 634 18.33 11.70 -10.10
C LEU A 634 18.67 11.69 -8.60
N HIS A 635 18.80 10.51 -7.99
CA HIS A 635 19.21 10.40 -6.58
C HIS A 635 20.63 10.94 -6.37
N VAL A 636 21.57 10.62 -7.29
CA VAL A 636 22.93 11.14 -7.24
C VAL A 636 22.93 12.67 -7.38
N LEU A 637 22.22 13.24 -8.37
CA LEU A 637 22.17 14.69 -8.58
C LEU A 637 21.57 15.44 -7.38
N ARG A 638 20.52 14.88 -6.76
CA ARG A 638 19.93 15.44 -5.52
C ARG A 638 20.91 15.38 -4.36
N LEU A 639 21.61 14.26 -4.20
CA LEU A 639 22.63 14.10 -3.17
C LEU A 639 23.75 15.14 -3.33
N LEU A 640 24.27 15.32 -4.55
CA LEU A 640 25.33 16.29 -4.82
C LEU A 640 24.91 17.73 -4.51
N LYS A 641 23.63 18.05 -4.77
CA LYS A 641 23.05 19.37 -4.48
C LYS A 641 23.07 19.68 -2.98
N ASP A 642 22.84 18.68 -2.15
CA ASP A 642 22.79 18.81 -0.69
C ASP A 642 24.14 18.51 0.00
N SER A 643 25.21 18.21 -0.77
CA SER A 643 26.52 17.83 -0.24
C SER A 643 27.46 19.03 -0.11
N GLU A 644 27.84 19.38 1.12
CA GLU A 644 28.85 20.43 1.38
C GLU A 644 30.25 20.06 0.89
N GLN A 645 30.54 18.76 0.71
CA GLN A 645 31.86 18.25 0.33
C GLN A 645 32.03 18.16 -1.19
N PHE A 646 30.95 18.36 -1.97
CA PHE A 646 31.02 18.24 -3.41
C PHE A 646 31.80 19.41 -4.04
N THR A 647 32.84 19.07 -4.80
CA THR A 647 33.65 20.06 -5.53
C THR A 647 33.50 19.85 -7.03
N TRP A 648 32.85 20.79 -7.71
CA TRP A 648 32.61 20.73 -9.17
C TRP A 648 33.91 20.78 -9.99
N SER A 649 34.95 21.46 -9.50
CA SER A 649 36.24 21.60 -10.18
C SER A 649 37.17 20.40 -9.95
N GLY A 650 36.85 19.52 -9.01
CA GLY A 650 37.65 18.35 -8.69
C GLY A 650 37.61 17.30 -9.81
N LYS A 651 38.69 16.50 -9.88
CA LYS A 651 38.75 15.28 -10.69
C LYS A 651 38.60 14.09 -9.75
N THR A 652 37.36 13.66 -9.55
CA THR A 652 37.08 12.57 -8.62
C THR A 652 36.90 11.27 -9.40
N ALA A 653 37.89 10.38 -9.33
CA ALA A 653 37.89 9.03 -9.91
C ALA A 653 37.82 8.91 -11.45
N SER A 654 37.63 9.99 -12.21
CA SER A 654 37.71 10.01 -13.68
C SER A 654 38.87 10.88 -14.19
N LYS A 655 39.16 10.81 -15.49
CA LYS A 655 40.14 11.70 -16.16
C LYS A 655 39.60 13.14 -16.29
N HIS A 656 38.28 13.27 -16.30
CA HIS A 656 37.55 14.51 -16.50
C HIS A 656 37.20 15.17 -15.15
N SER A 657 36.91 16.47 -15.16
CA SER A 657 36.39 17.11 -13.96
C SER A 657 34.93 16.71 -13.71
N ASN A 658 34.44 16.94 -12.50
CA ASN A 658 33.03 16.74 -12.18
C ASN A 658 32.12 17.66 -13.03
N LEU A 659 32.56 18.88 -13.34
CA LEU A 659 31.85 19.79 -14.26
C LEU A 659 31.75 19.21 -15.67
N HIS A 660 32.82 18.65 -16.22
CA HIS A 660 32.80 18.02 -17.54
C HIS A 660 31.76 16.89 -17.61
N ILE A 661 31.73 16.00 -16.61
CA ILE A 661 30.75 14.90 -16.55
C ILE A 661 29.32 15.44 -16.52
N LEU A 662 29.06 16.49 -15.72
CA LEU A 662 27.73 17.11 -15.61
C LEU A 662 27.29 17.78 -16.92
N LEU A 663 28.18 18.51 -17.59
CA LEU A 663 27.89 19.15 -18.87
C LEU A 663 27.64 18.11 -19.96
N LYS A 664 28.43 17.04 -19.99
CA LYS A 664 28.23 15.91 -20.91
C LYS A 664 26.88 15.26 -20.70
N ALA A 665 26.56 14.91 -19.45
CA ALA A 665 25.25 14.36 -19.09
C ALA A 665 24.09 15.32 -19.42
N TYR A 666 24.29 16.64 -19.30
CA TYR A 666 23.28 17.64 -19.65
C TYR A 666 22.98 17.64 -21.16
N VAL A 667 24.01 17.60 -22.00
CA VAL A 667 23.85 17.55 -23.46
C VAL A 667 23.25 16.22 -23.87
N ASP A 668 23.75 15.12 -23.30
CA ASP A 668 23.44 13.77 -23.77
C ASP A 668 22.09 13.20 -23.32
N THR A 669 21.48 13.76 -22.29
CA THR A 669 20.26 13.18 -21.69
C THR A 669 18.99 13.54 -22.46
N ASP A 670 18.23 12.53 -22.83
CA ASP A 670 16.87 12.70 -23.37
C ASP A 670 15.80 12.82 -22.26
N VAL A 671 16.19 12.75 -20.98
CA VAL A 671 15.27 12.72 -19.83
C VAL A 671 15.15 14.12 -19.21
N PRO A 672 14.03 14.85 -19.37
CA PRO A 672 13.91 16.24 -18.92
C PRO A 672 14.15 16.45 -17.41
N PRO A 673 13.69 15.55 -16.50
CA PRO A 673 14.01 15.66 -15.09
C PRO A 673 15.51 15.64 -14.76
N ILE A 674 16.31 14.89 -15.52
CA ILE A 674 17.77 14.79 -15.31
C ILE A 674 18.43 16.10 -15.73
N ARG A 675 18.05 16.62 -16.91
CA ARG A 675 18.49 17.94 -17.39
C ARG A 675 18.15 19.06 -16.40
N ALA A 676 16.93 19.06 -15.85
CA ALA A 676 16.49 20.02 -14.84
C ALA A 676 17.26 19.87 -13.51
N ALA A 677 17.54 18.64 -13.08
CA ALA A 677 18.32 18.39 -11.88
C ALA A 677 19.78 18.83 -12.02
N ILE A 678 20.43 18.59 -13.17
CA ILE A 678 21.78 19.10 -13.46
C ILE A 678 21.79 20.63 -13.47
N THR A 679 20.80 21.25 -14.12
CA THR A 679 20.64 22.72 -14.15
C THR A 679 20.54 23.28 -12.73
N SER A 680 19.66 22.69 -11.91
CA SER A 680 19.48 23.12 -10.51
C SER A 680 20.74 22.91 -9.67
N LEU A 681 21.51 21.84 -9.91
CA LEU A 681 22.77 21.58 -9.22
C LEU A 681 23.82 22.63 -9.58
N LEU A 682 24.03 22.90 -10.87
CA LEU A 682 25.00 23.88 -11.34
C LEU A 682 24.65 25.30 -10.88
N CYS A 683 23.36 25.67 -10.93
CA CYS A 683 22.88 26.98 -10.44
C CYS A 683 23.04 27.16 -8.92
N GLN A 684 23.16 26.08 -8.14
CA GLN A 684 23.41 26.17 -6.71
C GLN A 684 24.91 26.18 -6.38
N VAL A 685 25.72 25.43 -7.13
CA VAL A 685 27.12 25.18 -6.79
C VAL A 685 28.07 26.22 -7.39
N LEU A 686 27.84 26.65 -8.64
CA LEU A 686 28.75 27.57 -9.33
C LEU A 686 28.75 29.00 -8.78
N PRO A 687 27.62 29.59 -8.32
CA PRO A 687 27.62 30.94 -7.75
C PRO A 687 28.40 31.08 -6.44
N ASN A 688 28.66 29.97 -5.74
CA ASN A 688 29.48 29.98 -4.53
C ASN A 688 30.96 30.28 -4.85
N GLY A 689 31.37 30.22 -6.12
CA GLY A 689 32.69 30.63 -6.59
C GLY A 689 32.64 31.90 -7.45
N VAL A 690 33.82 32.44 -7.76
CA VAL A 690 33.97 33.74 -8.47
C VAL A 690 33.42 33.72 -9.92
N LEU A 691 33.17 32.54 -10.50
CA LEU A 691 32.72 32.44 -11.90
C LEU A 691 31.33 33.03 -12.13
N PHE A 692 30.39 32.81 -11.21
CA PHE A 692 28.98 33.21 -11.38
C PHE A 692 28.43 33.89 -10.11
N GLN A 693 29.33 34.43 -9.29
CA GLN A 693 28.98 35.10 -8.04
C GLN A 693 28.10 36.35 -8.28
N HIS A 694 28.31 37.03 -9.41
CA HIS A 694 27.60 38.25 -9.78
C HIS A 694 26.16 37.98 -10.21
N ASP A 695 25.92 36.90 -10.95
CA ASP A 695 24.59 36.50 -11.43
C ASP A 695 24.48 34.98 -11.65
N ALA A 696 23.73 34.32 -10.77
CA ALA A 696 23.45 32.89 -10.89
C ALA A 696 22.59 32.55 -12.12
N SER A 697 21.75 33.46 -12.58
CA SER A 697 20.85 33.22 -13.71
C SER A 697 21.56 33.29 -15.06
N GLU A 698 22.79 33.81 -15.12
CA GLU A 698 23.63 33.74 -16.32
C GLU A 698 23.96 32.29 -16.70
N ILE A 699 24.09 31.38 -15.72
CA ILE A 699 24.42 29.96 -15.94
C ILE A 699 23.45 29.31 -16.94
N LEU A 700 22.17 29.68 -16.92
CA LEU A 700 21.16 29.17 -17.86
C LEU A 700 21.52 29.51 -19.31
N LEU A 701 22.05 30.72 -19.56
CA LEU A 701 22.46 31.15 -20.89
C LEU A 701 23.66 30.35 -21.41
N TRP A 702 24.60 30.01 -20.52
CA TRP A 702 25.73 29.14 -20.84
C TRP A 702 25.27 27.72 -21.19
N LEU A 703 24.36 27.15 -20.40
CA LEU A 703 23.82 25.81 -20.64
C LEU A 703 22.98 25.75 -21.93
N ASP A 704 22.13 26.74 -22.18
CA ASP A 704 21.29 26.83 -23.39
C ASP A 704 22.11 27.11 -24.67
N SER A 705 23.38 27.47 -24.53
CA SER A 705 24.31 27.68 -25.65
C SER A 705 25.06 26.41 -26.05
N LEU A 706 25.04 25.37 -25.21
CA LEU A 706 25.72 24.11 -25.50
C LEU A 706 25.17 23.44 -26.78
N PRO A 707 26.00 22.64 -27.48
CA PRO A 707 25.57 21.93 -28.67
C PRO A 707 24.38 21.01 -28.38
N THR A 708 23.34 21.10 -29.22
CA THR A 708 22.17 20.22 -29.18
C THR A 708 22.15 19.22 -30.34
N THR A 709 23.01 19.43 -31.34
CA THR A 709 23.04 18.66 -32.57
C THR A 709 24.07 17.54 -32.44
N ARG A 710 23.67 16.29 -32.69
CA ARG A 710 24.58 15.16 -32.76
C ARG A 710 24.92 14.86 -34.21
N ARG A 711 26.21 14.95 -34.57
CA ARG A 711 26.65 14.66 -35.94
C ARG A 711 26.73 13.14 -36.16
N ALA A 712 26.41 12.68 -37.37
CA ALA A 712 26.52 11.26 -37.71
C ALA A 712 27.99 10.80 -37.71
N SER A 713 28.22 9.53 -37.34
CA SER A 713 29.58 8.94 -37.40
C SER A 713 30.11 8.94 -38.84
N GLY A 714 31.29 9.55 -39.04
CA GLY A 714 31.88 9.73 -40.37
C GLY A 714 31.26 10.89 -41.17
N ALA A 715 30.60 11.85 -40.52
CA ALA A 715 30.16 13.07 -41.20
C ALA A 715 31.37 13.82 -41.79
N GLU A 716 31.25 14.24 -43.05
CA GLU A 716 32.28 15.00 -43.75
C GLU A 716 31.68 16.27 -44.33
N ALA A 717 32.44 17.36 -44.28
CA ALA A 717 32.15 18.55 -45.05
C ALA A 717 32.33 18.27 -46.55
N PRO A 718 31.76 19.07 -47.47
CA PRO A 718 31.88 18.85 -48.91
C PRO A 718 33.32 18.83 -49.46
N ASP A 719 34.31 19.30 -48.69
CA ASP A 719 35.74 19.26 -49.00
C ASP A 719 36.46 18.03 -48.40
N GLY A 720 35.72 17.06 -47.86
CA GLY A 720 36.25 15.84 -47.24
C GLY A 720 36.75 16.05 -45.81
N THR A 721 36.54 17.22 -45.20
CA THR A 721 36.94 17.47 -43.81
C THR A 721 36.04 16.69 -42.85
N ILE A 722 36.64 15.83 -42.01
CA ILE A 722 35.90 15.05 -41.00
C ILE A 722 35.28 15.98 -39.96
N LEU A 723 33.98 15.83 -39.72
CA LEU A 723 33.20 16.56 -38.72
C LEU A 723 32.97 15.67 -37.49
N THR A 724 33.76 15.93 -36.45
CA THR A 724 33.60 15.36 -35.11
C THR A 724 32.31 15.84 -34.44
N ASP A 725 31.84 15.10 -33.44
CA ASP A 725 30.69 15.54 -32.64
C ASP A 725 31.01 16.83 -31.87
N GLU A 726 30.07 17.76 -31.87
CA GLU A 726 30.27 19.10 -31.32
C GLU A 726 30.36 19.09 -29.79
N SER A 727 29.66 18.16 -29.14
CA SER A 727 29.49 18.17 -27.68
C SER A 727 30.81 17.96 -26.93
N ASP A 728 31.56 16.90 -27.27
CA ASP A 728 32.80 16.54 -26.58
C ASP A 728 33.86 17.65 -26.66
N SER A 729 34.00 18.29 -27.83
CA SER A 729 34.99 19.36 -28.05
C SER A 729 34.65 20.64 -27.27
N VAL A 730 33.39 21.08 -27.34
CA VAL A 730 32.92 22.26 -26.60
C VAL A 730 32.98 22.04 -25.09
N ILE A 731 32.55 20.87 -24.60
CA ILE A 731 32.54 20.56 -23.17
C ILE A 731 33.95 20.43 -22.61
N SER A 732 34.87 19.77 -23.33
CA SER A 732 36.29 19.71 -22.92
C SER A 732 36.93 21.10 -22.94
N PHE A 733 36.62 21.94 -23.92
CA PHE A 733 37.13 23.30 -23.99
C PHE A 733 36.60 24.18 -22.85
N LEU A 734 35.31 24.10 -22.54
CA LEU A 734 34.70 24.85 -21.44
C LEU A 734 35.21 24.41 -20.07
N ASP A 735 35.40 23.11 -19.86
CA ASP A 735 36.01 22.61 -18.63
C ASP A 735 37.43 23.16 -18.46
N ASP A 736 38.27 23.09 -19.51
CA ASP A 736 39.62 23.68 -19.51
C ASP A 736 39.59 25.18 -19.13
N CYS A 737 38.64 25.93 -19.69
CA CYS A 737 38.47 27.35 -19.40
C CYS A 737 38.06 27.58 -17.95
N ALA A 738 37.08 26.85 -17.43
CA ALA A 738 36.62 26.97 -16.05
C ALA A 738 37.74 26.62 -15.05
N GLN A 739 38.52 25.58 -15.33
CA GLN A 739 39.66 25.15 -14.52
C GLN A 739 40.81 26.16 -14.51
N ARG A 740 40.99 26.92 -15.60
CA ARG A 740 41.98 28.01 -15.65
C ARG A 740 41.47 29.26 -14.95
N CYS A 741 40.20 29.62 -15.20
CA CYS A 741 39.58 30.79 -14.61
C CYS A 741 39.58 30.72 -13.09
N ILE A 742 39.26 29.56 -12.50
CA ILE A 742 39.23 29.40 -11.04
C ILE A 742 40.62 29.49 -10.39
N LYS A 743 41.71 29.24 -11.13
CA LYS A 743 43.08 29.36 -10.59
C LYS A 743 43.53 30.81 -10.45
N THR A 744 43.09 31.70 -11.33
CA THR A 744 43.45 33.12 -11.34
C THR A 744 42.23 34.01 -11.65
N PRO A 745 41.16 33.96 -10.83
CA PRO A 745 39.88 34.58 -11.18
C PRO A 745 39.95 36.11 -11.24
N TYR A 746 40.72 36.73 -10.34
CA TYR A 746 40.87 38.19 -10.29
C TYR A 746 41.56 38.77 -11.52
N ARG A 747 42.52 38.04 -12.11
CA ARG A 747 43.15 38.45 -13.39
C ARG A 747 42.09 38.57 -14.49
N TYR A 748 41.21 37.58 -14.62
CA TYR A 748 40.17 37.59 -15.66
C TYR A 748 39.08 38.63 -15.36
N LEU A 749 38.80 38.94 -14.09
CA LEU A 749 37.95 40.06 -13.72
C LEU A 749 38.55 41.42 -14.11
N GLU A 750 39.84 41.63 -13.86
CA GLU A 750 40.55 42.85 -14.29
C GLU A 750 40.57 43.00 -15.81
N GLU A 751 40.83 41.90 -16.54
CA GLU A 751 40.77 41.89 -18.00
C GLU A 751 39.35 42.15 -18.55
N LEU A 752 38.31 41.68 -17.84
CA LEU A 752 36.91 41.97 -18.16
C LEU A 752 36.57 43.45 -17.94
N GLN A 753 37.09 44.06 -16.87
CA GLN A 753 36.94 45.50 -16.62
C GLN A 753 37.66 46.33 -17.68
N ALA A 754 38.86 45.92 -18.10
CA ALA A 754 39.60 46.58 -19.17
C ALA A 754 38.86 46.54 -20.51
N LEU A 755 38.15 45.43 -20.80
CA LEU A 755 37.29 45.30 -21.97
C LEU A 755 36.11 46.28 -21.96
N TRP A 756 35.55 46.57 -20.80
CA TRP A 756 34.45 47.54 -20.65
C TRP A 756 34.95 49.00 -20.69
N SER A 757 36.20 49.24 -20.27
CA SER A 757 36.79 50.59 -20.18
C SER A 757 37.30 51.15 -21.52
N LEU A 758 37.05 50.45 -22.64
CA LEU A 758 37.35 50.96 -23.97
C LEU A 758 36.44 52.17 -24.26
N PRO A 759 36.99 53.34 -24.60
CA PRO A 759 36.22 54.58 -24.70
C PRO A 759 35.34 54.54 -25.95
N SER A 760 34.02 54.47 -25.76
CA SER A 760 33.07 54.97 -26.75
C SER A 760 32.91 56.47 -26.53
N ASP A 761 33.34 57.25 -27.53
CA ASP A 761 33.13 58.68 -27.59
C ASP A 761 31.63 59.01 -27.40
N ASP A 762 31.37 59.99 -26.53
CA ASP A 762 30.15 60.78 -26.45
C ASP A 762 28.84 60.06 -26.06
N SER A 763 28.69 59.72 -24.77
CA SER A 763 27.37 59.80 -24.11
C SER A 763 27.45 59.96 -22.58
N LEU A 764 26.73 60.96 -22.08
CA LEU A 764 26.61 61.40 -20.67
C LEU A 764 25.89 60.39 -19.74
N GLY A 765 26.19 59.09 -19.84
CA GLY A 765 25.68 58.07 -18.92
C GLY A 765 26.67 57.77 -17.80
N GLN A 766 26.22 57.73 -16.54
CA GLN A 766 27.03 57.28 -15.41
C GLN A 766 27.58 55.87 -15.67
N VAL A 767 28.89 55.74 -15.88
CA VAL A 767 29.58 54.45 -15.93
C VAL A 767 29.62 53.90 -14.51
N HIS A 768 28.66 53.06 -14.17
CA HIS A 768 28.70 52.33 -12.91
C HIS A 768 29.88 51.38 -12.93
N THR A 769 30.74 51.44 -11.92
CA THR A 769 31.86 50.51 -11.79
C THR A 769 31.35 49.08 -11.54
N MET A 770 32.17 48.06 -11.82
CA MET A 770 31.87 46.66 -11.50
C MET A 770 31.47 46.42 -10.03
N VAL A 771 31.85 47.34 -9.15
CA VAL A 771 31.50 47.36 -7.72
C VAL A 771 30.08 47.88 -7.47
N GLU A 772 29.58 48.78 -8.32
CA GLU A 772 28.26 49.43 -8.18
C GLU A 772 27.12 48.60 -8.79
N ARG A 773 27.36 47.88 -9.89
CA ARG A 773 26.39 46.98 -10.54
C ARG A 773 27.04 45.70 -11.11
N PRO A 774 27.46 44.75 -10.25
CA PRO A 774 28.12 43.52 -10.69
C PRO A 774 27.25 42.66 -11.62
N ASP A 775 25.93 42.74 -11.50
CA ASP A 775 24.91 42.07 -12.31
C ASP A 775 24.88 42.51 -13.78
N THR A 776 25.51 43.64 -14.11
CA THR A 776 25.58 44.15 -15.49
C THR A 776 26.74 43.59 -16.30
N TYR A 777 27.69 42.90 -15.66
CA TYR A 777 28.87 42.30 -16.29
C TYR A 777 28.66 40.80 -16.47
N PRO A 778 29.13 40.19 -17.57
CA PRO A 778 29.08 38.75 -17.73
C PRO A 778 30.13 38.05 -16.85
N SER A 779 30.06 36.73 -16.78
CA SER A 779 31.06 35.92 -16.07
C SER A 779 32.50 36.20 -16.54
N PRO A 780 33.51 36.28 -15.63
CA PRO A 780 34.92 36.32 -16.02
C PRO A 780 35.37 35.10 -16.85
N LEU A 781 34.59 34.00 -16.80
CA LEU A 781 34.80 32.84 -17.67
C LEU A 781 34.76 33.20 -19.16
N LEU A 782 34.00 34.22 -19.54
CA LEU A 782 33.92 34.69 -20.93
C LEU A 782 35.27 35.17 -21.45
N VAL A 783 36.03 35.89 -20.62
CA VAL A 783 37.38 36.35 -20.98
C VAL A 783 38.33 35.17 -21.12
N THR A 784 38.26 34.20 -20.19
CA THR A 784 39.06 32.98 -20.29
C THR A 784 38.73 32.20 -21.56
N VAL A 785 37.46 32.12 -21.95
CA VAL A 785 37.02 31.50 -23.21
C VAL A 785 37.68 32.18 -24.41
N LEU A 786 37.67 33.51 -24.49
CA LEU A 786 38.30 34.25 -25.59
C LEU A 786 39.82 34.07 -25.62
N GLU A 787 40.48 34.15 -24.46
CA GLU A 787 41.93 33.94 -24.35
C GLU A 787 42.32 32.53 -24.83
N GLN A 788 41.59 31.51 -24.35
CA GLN A 788 41.88 30.12 -24.69
C GLN A 788 41.53 29.77 -26.13
N LEU A 789 40.47 30.36 -26.69
CA LEU A 789 40.16 30.24 -28.10
C LEU A 789 41.30 30.81 -28.96
N SER A 790 41.79 32.02 -28.63
CA SER A 790 42.93 32.63 -29.33
C SER A 790 44.18 31.76 -29.26
N ALA A 791 44.52 31.26 -28.07
CA ALA A 791 45.71 30.46 -27.87
C ALA A 791 45.65 29.12 -28.62
N LYS A 792 44.49 28.44 -28.58
CA LYS A 792 44.31 27.15 -29.26
C LYS A 792 44.28 27.28 -30.79
N LEU A 793 43.70 28.35 -31.36
CA LEU A 793 43.72 28.60 -32.80
C LEU A 793 45.11 28.98 -33.31
N LYS A 794 45.78 29.96 -32.69
CA LYS A 794 47.17 30.36 -33.05
C LYS A 794 48.15 29.20 -32.94
N GLY A 795 47.98 28.34 -31.93
CA GLY A 795 48.79 27.14 -31.72
C GLY A 795 48.36 25.93 -32.55
N LYS A 796 47.28 26.00 -33.34
CA LYS A 796 46.68 24.88 -34.09
C LYS A 796 46.44 23.63 -33.23
N LEU A 797 45.98 23.84 -31.99
CA LEU A 797 45.77 22.79 -30.98
C LEU A 797 44.38 22.16 -31.01
N VAL A 798 43.49 22.65 -31.86
CA VAL A 798 42.13 22.12 -32.09
C VAL A 798 41.98 21.72 -33.55
N SER A 799 41.12 20.74 -33.84
CA SER A 799 40.81 20.38 -35.23
C SER A 799 39.93 21.45 -35.89
N PRO A 800 39.86 21.52 -37.23
CA PRO A 800 38.96 22.44 -37.92
C PRO A 800 37.50 22.28 -37.48
N SER A 801 37.04 21.03 -37.30
CA SER A 801 35.69 20.71 -36.84
C SER A 801 35.41 21.21 -35.42
N ASP A 802 36.36 20.99 -34.50
CA ASP A 802 36.23 21.43 -33.11
C ASP A 802 36.29 22.95 -32.99
N ALA A 803 37.14 23.60 -33.80
CA ALA A 803 37.22 25.06 -33.90
C ALA A 803 35.87 25.66 -34.32
N LEU A 804 35.22 25.08 -35.33
CA LEU A 804 33.87 25.49 -35.74
C LEU A 804 32.86 25.33 -34.60
N ALA A 805 32.83 24.17 -33.94
CA ALA A 805 31.91 23.91 -32.83
C ALA A 805 32.09 24.93 -31.67
N ILE A 806 33.33 25.24 -31.29
CA ILE A 806 33.64 26.21 -30.23
C ILE A 806 33.23 27.62 -30.65
N VAL A 807 33.51 28.05 -31.88
CA VAL A 807 33.12 29.38 -32.37
C VAL A 807 31.60 29.51 -32.47
N THR A 808 30.89 28.48 -32.95
CA THR A 808 29.41 28.45 -32.93
C THR A 808 28.86 28.54 -31.51
N PHE A 809 29.48 27.86 -30.53
CA PHE A 809 29.12 27.98 -29.11
C PHE A 809 29.29 29.42 -28.61
N VAL A 810 30.46 30.05 -28.88
CA VAL A 810 30.73 31.43 -28.45
C VAL A 810 29.75 32.42 -29.08
N ARG A 811 29.39 32.24 -30.36
CA ARG A 811 28.35 33.04 -31.02
C ARG A 811 27.01 32.93 -30.29
N LYS A 812 26.53 31.70 -30.06
CA LYS A 812 25.25 31.47 -29.37
C LYS A 812 25.25 32.09 -27.97
N LEU A 813 26.36 31.93 -27.24
CA LEU A 813 26.53 32.51 -25.91
C LEU A 813 26.48 34.04 -25.94
N ALA A 814 27.26 34.67 -26.83
CA ALA A 814 27.28 36.13 -26.97
C ALA A 814 25.91 36.69 -27.33
N PHE A 815 25.19 36.04 -28.25
CA PHE A 815 23.82 36.41 -28.61
C PHE A 815 22.85 36.29 -27.42
N ARG A 816 22.93 35.20 -26.64
CA ARG A 816 22.08 35.03 -25.46
C ARG A 816 22.39 36.04 -24.35
N LEU A 817 23.67 36.36 -24.15
CA LEU A 817 24.10 37.41 -23.22
C LEU A 817 23.57 38.79 -23.62
N ALA A 818 23.36 39.05 -24.92
CA ALA A 818 22.72 40.27 -25.40
C ALA A 818 21.31 40.48 -24.85
N GLY A 819 20.59 39.39 -24.56
CA GLY A 819 19.26 39.46 -23.93
C GLY A 819 19.27 39.99 -22.48
N LYS A 820 20.44 40.07 -21.83
CA LYS A 820 20.64 40.60 -20.48
C LYS A 820 21.44 41.89 -20.42
N ALA A 821 22.22 42.19 -21.45
CA ALA A 821 23.13 43.31 -21.44
C ALA A 821 22.35 44.64 -21.44
N THR A 822 22.73 45.57 -20.55
CA THR A 822 22.17 46.93 -20.51
C THR A 822 22.68 47.80 -21.66
N SER A 823 23.89 47.49 -22.17
CA SER A 823 24.47 48.03 -23.39
C SER A 823 25.10 46.91 -24.22
N LEU A 824 25.07 47.06 -25.55
CA LEU A 824 25.74 46.15 -26.47
C LEU A 824 27.25 46.43 -26.60
N ASP A 825 27.78 47.48 -25.97
CA ASP A 825 29.18 47.90 -26.13
C ASP A 825 30.18 46.81 -25.72
N LEU A 826 29.94 46.11 -24.60
CA LEU A 826 30.77 44.98 -24.19
C LEU A 826 30.72 43.83 -25.22
N LEU A 827 29.54 43.56 -25.78
CA LEU A 827 29.39 42.50 -26.78
C LEU A 827 30.05 42.88 -28.10
N ASN A 828 30.04 44.16 -28.48
CA ASN A 828 30.79 44.66 -29.63
C ASN A 828 32.31 44.49 -29.41
N GLY A 829 32.83 44.84 -28.23
CA GLY A 829 34.23 44.60 -27.88
C GLY A 829 34.60 43.10 -27.87
N LEU A 830 33.65 42.23 -27.51
CA LEU A 830 33.80 40.78 -27.64
C LEU A 830 33.86 40.34 -29.10
N VAL A 831 33.00 40.88 -29.97
CA VAL A 831 33.00 40.59 -31.41
C VAL A 831 34.29 41.03 -32.07
N GLU A 832 34.80 42.22 -31.74
CA GLU A 832 36.10 42.70 -32.24
C GLU A 832 37.23 41.76 -31.84
N LYS A 833 37.25 41.29 -30.58
CA LYS A 833 38.21 40.28 -30.13
C LYS A 833 38.01 38.95 -30.87
N LEU A 834 36.79 38.50 -31.08
CA LEU A 834 36.50 37.24 -31.77
C LEU A 834 36.92 37.32 -33.25
N ASP A 835 36.67 38.43 -33.92
CA ASP A 835 37.09 38.69 -35.30
C ASP A 835 38.62 38.74 -35.43
N ALA A 836 39.31 39.38 -34.47
CA ALA A 836 40.77 39.36 -34.40
C ALA A 836 41.35 37.95 -34.16
N VAL A 837 40.60 37.08 -33.47
CA VAL A 837 40.98 35.69 -33.21
C VAL A 837 40.78 34.81 -34.45
N VAL A 838 39.70 35.04 -35.21
CA VAL A 838 39.26 34.25 -36.38
C VAL A 838 39.87 34.76 -37.69
N GLN A 839 40.94 35.57 -37.64
CA GLN A 839 41.66 36.01 -38.84
C GLN A 839 42.16 34.83 -39.69
N PRO A 840 42.16 34.93 -41.03
CA PRO A 840 42.52 33.83 -41.93
C PRO A 840 43.89 33.18 -41.62
N GLU A 841 44.82 33.95 -41.09
CA GLU A 841 46.16 33.52 -40.68
C GLU A 841 46.16 32.50 -39.53
N ASN A 842 45.16 32.59 -38.64
CA ASN A 842 44.99 31.73 -37.48
C ASN A 842 44.13 30.48 -37.78
N LEU A 843 43.52 30.40 -38.97
CA LEU A 843 42.60 29.32 -39.36
C LEU A 843 43.30 28.21 -40.16
N TYR A 844 42.53 27.43 -40.93
CA TYR A 844 42.96 26.20 -41.57
C TYR A 844 42.90 26.33 -43.11
N PRO A 845 43.96 26.86 -43.77
CA PRO A 845 44.00 27.02 -45.22
C PRO A 845 43.72 25.73 -46.00
N SER A 846 44.06 24.59 -45.41
CA SER A 846 43.83 23.26 -46.00
C SER A 846 42.37 22.78 -45.97
N ASN A 847 41.49 23.47 -45.24
CA ASN A 847 40.07 23.14 -45.09
C ASN A 847 39.23 24.42 -45.36
N PRO A 848 39.07 24.82 -46.63
CA PRO A 848 38.48 26.11 -46.99
C PRO A 848 37.00 26.23 -46.62
N ILE A 849 36.24 25.13 -46.63
CA ILE A 849 34.81 25.18 -46.30
C ILE A 849 34.61 25.42 -44.81
N VAL A 850 35.33 24.68 -43.97
CA VAL A 850 35.26 24.84 -42.51
C VAL A 850 35.79 26.21 -42.10
N THR A 851 36.88 26.68 -42.71
CA THR A 851 37.41 28.03 -42.50
C THR A 851 36.38 29.11 -42.84
N SER A 852 35.70 28.99 -43.99
CA SER A 852 34.62 29.91 -44.37
C SER A 852 33.43 29.83 -43.41
N ALA A 853 33.09 28.64 -42.91
CA ALA A 853 32.02 28.46 -41.92
C ALA A 853 32.37 29.15 -40.59
N ILE A 854 33.62 29.04 -40.10
CA ILE A 854 34.06 29.72 -38.88
C ILE A 854 33.95 31.24 -39.04
N SER A 855 34.43 31.80 -40.16
CA SER A 855 34.29 33.24 -40.43
C SER A 855 32.82 33.67 -40.55
N ARG A 856 31.96 32.79 -41.09
CA ARG A 856 30.51 33.04 -41.19
C ARG A 856 29.85 33.13 -39.81
N GLU A 857 30.24 32.30 -38.84
CA GLU A 857 29.69 32.38 -37.48
C GLU A 857 29.95 33.76 -36.84
N VAL A 858 31.14 34.35 -37.05
CA VAL A 858 31.46 35.70 -36.57
C VAL A 858 30.63 36.75 -37.32
N ALA A 859 30.50 36.64 -38.64
CA ALA A 859 29.67 37.54 -39.45
C ALA A 859 28.19 37.50 -39.02
N LEU A 860 27.65 36.32 -38.73
CA LEU A 860 26.30 36.15 -38.20
C LEU A 860 26.15 36.84 -36.83
N LEU A 861 27.15 36.74 -35.94
CA LEU A 861 27.11 37.46 -34.66
C LEU A 861 27.04 38.98 -34.85
N VAL A 862 27.86 39.52 -35.76
CA VAL A 862 27.87 40.95 -36.10
C VAL A 862 26.49 41.39 -36.60
N LEU A 863 25.91 40.61 -37.51
CA LEU A 863 24.58 40.87 -38.07
C LEU A 863 23.50 40.81 -36.96
N ASP A 864 23.52 39.77 -36.13
CA ASP A 864 22.57 39.57 -35.04
C ASP A 864 22.61 40.74 -34.03
N LEU A 865 23.80 41.20 -33.63
CA LEU A 865 23.95 42.34 -32.71
C LEU A 865 23.57 43.67 -33.36
N HIS A 866 23.88 43.86 -34.65
CA HIS A 866 23.43 45.03 -35.41
C HIS A 866 21.90 45.07 -35.48
N HIS A 867 21.25 43.92 -35.73
CA HIS A 867 19.79 43.80 -35.74
C HIS A 867 19.16 44.16 -34.39
N LEU A 868 19.78 43.76 -33.27
CA LEU A 868 19.31 44.14 -31.93
C LEU A 868 19.43 45.65 -31.68
N ARG A 869 20.46 46.31 -32.24
CA ARG A 869 20.65 47.77 -32.15
C ARG A 869 19.72 48.55 -33.08
N SER A 870 19.36 47.98 -34.23
CA SER A 870 18.57 48.62 -35.27
C SER A 870 17.72 47.57 -36.01
N PRO A 871 16.47 47.31 -35.56
CA PRO A 871 15.62 46.27 -36.16
C PRO A 871 15.14 46.59 -37.59
N SER A 872 15.47 47.77 -38.12
CA SER A 872 15.08 48.23 -39.46
C SER A 872 16.16 47.90 -40.49
N GLY A 873 16.16 46.66 -40.99
CA GLY A 873 16.97 46.29 -42.16
C GLY A 873 17.30 44.81 -42.22
N ALA A 874 16.36 43.97 -42.64
CA ALA A 874 16.67 42.60 -43.04
C ALA A 874 17.64 42.63 -44.23
N VAL A 875 18.93 42.44 -43.98
CA VAL A 875 19.89 42.10 -45.03
C VAL A 875 19.64 40.63 -45.34
N VAL A 876 18.83 40.38 -46.37
CA VAL A 876 18.73 39.04 -46.96
C VAL A 876 20.08 38.75 -47.60
N GLU A 877 20.95 38.01 -46.90
CA GLU A 877 22.08 37.34 -47.57
C GLU A 877 21.49 36.55 -48.74
N SER A 878 22.01 36.76 -49.95
CA SER A 878 21.63 35.97 -51.12
C SER A 878 21.83 34.50 -50.78
N ILE A 879 20.73 33.75 -50.67
CA ILE A 879 20.77 32.30 -50.46
C ILE A 879 21.62 31.72 -51.58
N SER A 880 22.68 31.00 -51.23
CA SER A 880 23.52 30.30 -52.20
C SER A 880 22.61 29.44 -53.09
N PRO A 881 22.81 29.42 -54.43
CA PRO A 881 22.01 28.61 -55.35
C PRO A 881 21.90 27.14 -54.90
N ALA A 882 22.97 26.61 -54.32
CA ALA A 882 23.01 25.25 -53.77
C ALA A 882 22.11 25.06 -52.53
N VAL A 883 22.00 26.08 -51.68
CA VAL A 883 21.09 26.06 -50.51
C VAL A 883 19.64 26.18 -50.97
N GLN A 884 19.38 26.98 -52.00
CA GLN A 884 18.05 27.15 -52.56
C GLN A 884 17.59 25.87 -53.28
N GLU A 885 18.49 25.21 -54.01
CA GLU A 885 18.26 23.91 -54.64
C GLU A 885 18.05 22.79 -53.60
N PHE A 886 18.80 22.80 -52.50
CA PHE A 886 18.61 21.88 -51.38
C PHE A 886 17.26 22.09 -50.67
N LEU A 887 16.85 23.35 -50.43
CA LEU A 887 15.54 23.66 -49.86
C LEU A 887 14.40 23.21 -50.78
N ILE A 888 14.54 23.39 -52.09
CA ILE A 888 13.60 22.88 -53.10
C ILE A 888 13.55 21.34 -53.07
N GLN A 889 14.69 20.66 -52.92
CA GLN A 889 14.74 19.20 -52.80
C GLN A 889 14.09 18.70 -51.50
N ILE A 890 14.27 19.42 -50.39
CA ILE A 890 13.60 19.10 -49.12
C ILE A 890 12.10 19.29 -49.23
N GLU A 891 11.62 20.39 -49.81
CA GLU A 891 10.18 20.66 -49.99
C GLU A 891 9.47 19.58 -50.83
N GLN A 892 10.20 18.89 -51.70
CA GLN A 892 9.68 17.80 -52.52
C GLN A 892 9.69 16.41 -51.83
N LEU A 893 10.28 16.28 -50.64
CA LEU A 893 10.27 15.03 -49.89
C LEU A 893 8.93 14.83 -49.12
N PRO A 894 8.43 13.59 -48.97
CA PRO A 894 7.26 13.32 -48.12
C PRO A 894 7.52 13.79 -46.69
N ALA A 895 6.52 14.37 -46.02
CA ALA A 895 6.66 15.00 -44.68
C ALA A 895 7.44 14.16 -43.64
N ARG A 896 7.30 12.83 -43.69
CA ARG A 896 8.01 11.90 -42.80
C ARG A 896 9.53 11.85 -43.04
N LYS A 897 9.99 12.12 -44.27
CA LYS A 897 11.41 12.21 -44.66
C LYS A 897 11.97 13.63 -44.51
N GLN A 898 11.14 14.67 -44.65
CA GLN A 898 11.53 16.05 -44.32
C GLN A 898 11.97 16.17 -42.85
N ILE A 899 11.23 15.55 -41.93
CA ILE A 899 11.58 15.54 -40.50
C ILE A 899 12.90 14.79 -40.24
N GLN A 900 13.21 13.75 -41.03
CA GLN A 900 14.49 13.02 -40.93
C GLN A 900 15.68 13.76 -41.58
N SER A 901 15.44 14.62 -42.57
CA SER A 901 16.49 15.42 -43.20
C SER A 901 16.84 16.69 -42.44
N PHE A 902 15.92 17.22 -41.62
CA PHE A 902 16.19 18.32 -40.67
C PHE A 902 16.77 17.84 -39.33
N ALA A 903 16.69 16.54 -39.03
CA ALA A 903 17.23 15.91 -37.82
C ALA A 903 18.61 15.23 -38.03
N ARG A 904 19.14 15.26 -39.26
CA ARG A 904 20.54 15.00 -39.60
C ARG A 904 21.19 16.32 -39.94
#